data_AF-A0A9W3FWJ6-F1
#
_entry.id   AF-A0A9W3FWJ6-F1
#
_cell.length_a   1.000
_cell.length_b   1.000
_cell.length_c   1.000
_cell.angle_alpha   90.00
_cell.angle_beta   90.00
_cell.angle_gamma   90.00
#
_symmetry.space_group_name_H-M   'P 1'
#
loop_
_entity.id
_entity.type
_entity.pdbx_description
1 polymer ?
#
loop_
_entity_poly.entity_id
_entity_poly.type
_entity_poly.pdbx_seq_one_letter_code
_entity_poly.pdbx_strand_id
1 'polypeptide(L)'
;MASLLQGRLPINQDLLLMQKGTMMRKVRSKSWKKLRYFRLQDDGMTVWHARQAGGRAKPSFSISDVDTVREGHESELLRNLAEELPLEQGFTIVFHGRRSNLDLVANSVEEAQVWMQGLRLLVDFVTSMDQQERLDQWLSDWFQRGDKNQDGRMSFREVQRLLHLMNVEMDQEHAFQLFQTADASQSGTLEGEEFVNFYKSLTQRAEVQELFENFSSDGQKLTLLEFVDFLQEWQKEGERASDLALELIDRHEPSDSGKLRHVLSMDGFLSYLCSKDGDIFNPICLPIYQDMTQPLNHYYINSSHNTYLVGDQFCGQSSVEGYIRALKRGCRCVEVDIWDGPSGEPIVYHGHTLTSRIPFKDVVTAIAQYAFQTSDYPVILSLENHCSWEQQEVIAHHLTEILGEQLLSTTLDGQLPTQLPSPEELRGKILVKGKKLKTLEEDFEEEEEEPESELEGEQEAELELEAQFESEPQELSPRSKDKNEKKSKPILCPSLSALVVYLKAVSFYSFAHSREHYRFYEMSSFSEAKAKSLIKEAGNEFVQHNTWQLSRVYPSGLRTDSSNYNPQEFWNAGCQMVAMNMQTAGLEMDLCDGLFRQNAGCGYVLKPDFLRDAQSSFHPEKPISPFKAQVLLIKVLIHTGGRPYASGSWYLNWPCCVLW
;
A
#
# COMPACT_ATOMS: atom_id res chain seq x y z
N MET A 1 -20.01 21.74 24.68
CA MET A 1 -19.76 22.09 23.26
C MET A 1 -20.76 21.31 22.41
N ALA A 2 -21.84 21.96 21.94
CA ALA A 2 -22.63 21.38 20.87
C ALA A 2 -21.69 21.17 19.67
N SER A 3 -21.68 19.97 19.08
CA SER A 3 -20.81 19.60 17.95
C SER A 3 -20.61 20.80 17.01
N LEU A 4 -19.38 21.32 16.90
CA LEU A 4 -19.02 22.44 16.03
C LEU A 4 -19.38 22.16 14.55
N LEU A 5 -19.61 20.88 14.20
CA LEU A 5 -20.06 20.42 12.90
C LEU A 5 -21.56 20.63 12.63
N GLN A 6 -22.40 20.80 13.66
CA GLN A 6 -23.85 20.91 13.48
C GLN A 6 -24.27 22.16 12.68
N GLY A 7 -23.40 23.17 12.63
CA GLY A 7 -23.57 24.37 11.80
C GLY A 7 -22.80 24.36 10.48
N ARG A 8 -21.97 23.34 10.21
CA ARG A 8 -21.04 23.28 9.05
C ARG A 8 -21.30 22.11 8.10
N LEU A 9 -21.91 21.03 8.57
CA LEU A 9 -22.42 20.00 7.67
C LEU A 9 -23.50 20.62 6.78
N PRO A 10 -23.41 20.51 5.45
CA PRO A 10 -24.50 20.96 4.59
C PRO A 10 -25.77 20.24 5.05
N ILE A 11 -26.86 20.99 5.25
CA ILE A 11 -28.17 20.42 5.59
C ILE A 11 -28.57 19.53 4.41
N ASN A 12 -28.22 18.26 4.52
CA ASN A 12 -28.39 17.26 3.49
C ASN A 12 -29.40 16.23 3.99
N GLN A 13 -30.39 15.96 3.15
CA GLN A 13 -31.51 15.08 3.49
C GLN A 13 -31.04 13.65 3.77
N ASP A 14 -29.98 13.18 3.12
CA ASP A 14 -29.43 11.84 3.29
C ASP A 14 -28.78 11.68 4.66
N LEU A 15 -28.01 12.69 5.11
CA LEU A 15 -27.39 12.69 6.45
C LEU A 15 -28.45 12.66 7.57
N LEU A 16 -29.54 13.41 7.40
CA LEU A 16 -30.66 13.39 8.35
C LEU A 16 -31.35 12.02 8.38
N LEU A 17 -31.46 11.33 7.25
CA LEU A 17 -31.99 9.97 7.18
C LEU A 17 -31.03 8.95 7.81
N MET A 18 -29.72 9.09 7.60
CA MET A 18 -28.70 8.28 8.27
C MET A 18 -28.70 8.47 9.79
N GLN A 19 -28.96 9.69 10.27
CA GLN A 19 -29.12 10.01 11.69
C GLN A 19 -30.42 9.45 12.28
N LYS A 20 -31.50 9.33 11.50
CA LYS A 20 -32.69 8.56 11.90
C LYS A 20 -32.41 7.06 11.95
N GLY A 21 -31.41 6.59 11.22
CA GLY A 21 -30.92 5.21 11.19
C GLY A 21 -31.78 4.27 10.35
N THR A 22 -31.15 3.19 9.86
CA THR A 22 -31.73 2.27 8.87
C THR A 22 -31.42 0.82 9.26
N MET A 23 -32.40 -0.07 9.06
CA MET A 23 -32.18 -1.51 9.21
C MET A 23 -31.60 -2.07 7.93
N MET A 24 -30.39 -2.62 7.98
CA MET A 24 -29.71 -3.20 6.82
C MET A 24 -29.18 -4.59 7.15
N ARG A 25 -29.09 -5.46 6.15
CA ARG A 25 -28.45 -6.77 6.30
C ARG A 25 -26.94 -6.58 6.22
N LYS A 26 -26.24 -6.91 7.31
CA LYS A 26 -24.79 -7.06 7.30
C LYS A 26 -24.44 -8.44 6.74
N VAL A 27 -23.68 -8.45 5.66
CA VAL A 27 -23.27 -9.67 4.94
C VAL A 27 -21.81 -9.95 5.28
N ARG A 28 -21.49 -11.20 5.61
CA ARG A 28 -20.10 -11.65 5.83
C ARG A 28 -19.73 -12.89 5.03
N SER A 29 -20.73 -13.67 4.62
CA SER A 29 -20.58 -14.85 3.78
C SER A 29 -21.94 -15.23 3.20
N LYS A 30 -21.99 -16.23 2.31
CA LYS A 30 -23.25 -16.78 1.78
C LYS A 30 -24.20 -17.24 2.89
N SER A 31 -23.68 -17.77 4.00
CA SER A 31 -24.48 -18.28 5.13
C SER A 31 -24.70 -17.25 6.24
N TRP A 32 -23.84 -16.23 6.35
CA TRP A 32 -23.93 -15.23 7.40
C TRP A 32 -24.46 -13.90 6.86
N LYS A 33 -25.77 -13.70 7.04
CA LYS A 33 -26.51 -12.50 6.65
C LYS A 33 -27.42 -12.12 7.83
N LYS A 34 -27.14 -11.01 8.51
CA LYS A 34 -27.89 -10.62 9.72
C LYS A 34 -28.33 -9.17 9.68
N LEU A 35 -29.61 -8.95 9.94
CA LEU A 35 -30.19 -7.61 10.04
C LEU A 35 -29.59 -6.85 11.23
N ARG A 36 -29.18 -5.62 11.00
CA ARG A 36 -28.59 -4.70 11.99
C ARG A 36 -29.14 -3.32 11.75
N TYR A 37 -29.36 -2.59 12.83
CA TYR A 37 -29.72 -1.18 12.77
C TYR A 37 -28.43 -0.36 12.72
N PHE A 38 -28.24 0.43 11.67
CA PHE A 38 -27.12 1.35 11.56
C PHE A 38 -27.61 2.78 11.70
N ARG A 39 -26.84 3.62 12.41
CA ARG A 39 -27.20 5.02 12.64
C ARG A 39 -25.94 5.88 12.70
N LEU A 40 -25.92 6.94 11.89
CA LEU A 40 -24.95 8.02 12.02
C LEU A 40 -25.23 8.76 13.33
N GLN A 41 -24.22 8.93 14.18
CA GLN A 41 -24.37 9.67 15.41
C GLN A 41 -24.48 11.17 15.14
N ASP A 42 -24.93 11.91 16.15
CA ASP A 42 -25.16 13.35 16.03
C ASP A 42 -23.83 14.14 15.90
N ASP A 43 -22.69 13.47 16.11
CA ASP A 43 -21.34 13.95 15.79
C ASP A 43 -21.06 14.05 14.28
N GLY A 44 -21.87 13.42 13.43
CA GLY A 44 -21.66 13.37 11.97
C GLY A 44 -20.45 12.53 11.53
N MET A 45 -19.78 11.85 12.46
CA MET A 45 -18.48 11.22 12.26
C MET A 45 -18.45 9.76 12.66
N THR A 46 -19.33 9.32 13.56
CA THR A 46 -19.35 7.94 14.03
C THR A 46 -20.59 7.22 13.56
N VAL A 47 -20.43 6.03 12.96
CA VAL A 47 -21.55 5.14 12.65
C VAL A 47 -21.62 4.05 13.70
N TRP A 48 -22.78 3.94 14.35
CA TRP A 48 -23.06 2.89 15.33
C TRP A 48 -23.93 1.82 14.71
N HIS A 49 -23.82 0.61 15.24
CA HIS A 49 -24.73 -0.47 14.87
C HIS A 49 -25.32 -1.17 16.10
N ALA A 50 -26.57 -1.61 15.98
CA ALA A 50 -27.28 -2.39 17.00
C ALA A 50 -27.96 -3.62 16.39
N ARG A 51 -28.43 -4.54 17.23
CA ARG A 51 -29.21 -5.71 16.75
C ARG A 51 -30.59 -5.30 16.24
N GLN A 52 -31.17 -4.23 16.80
CA GLN A 52 -32.48 -3.68 16.48
C GLN A 52 -32.51 -2.21 16.88
N ALA A 53 -33.46 -1.44 16.35
CA ALA A 53 -33.68 -0.05 16.75
C ALA A 53 -33.95 0.03 18.27
N GLY A 54 -33.31 0.98 18.96
CA GLY A 54 -33.38 1.11 20.43
C GLY A 54 -32.63 0.04 21.23
N GLY A 55 -31.95 -0.92 20.59
CA GLY A 55 -31.11 -1.91 21.27
C GLY A 55 -29.75 -1.34 21.72
N ARG A 56 -29.01 -2.10 22.54
CA ARG A 56 -27.64 -1.74 22.95
C ARG A 56 -26.75 -1.61 21.71
N ALA A 57 -26.45 -0.37 21.35
CA ALA A 57 -25.64 -0.03 20.19
C ALA A 57 -24.15 -0.11 20.53
N LYS A 58 -23.34 -0.41 19.51
CA LYS A 58 -21.88 -0.44 19.58
C LYS A 58 -21.31 0.42 18.45
N PRO A 59 -20.15 1.07 18.64
CA PRO A 59 -19.46 1.73 17.56
C PRO A 59 -19.13 0.71 16.45
N SER A 60 -19.40 1.09 15.20
CA SER A 60 -19.11 0.28 14.01
C SER A 60 -17.81 0.73 13.37
N PHE A 61 -17.76 2.00 12.96
CA PHE A 61 -16.60 2.65 12.33
C PHE A 61 -16.71 4.17 12.45
N SER A 62 -15.56 4.84 12.35
CA SER A 62 -15.50 6.29 12.11
C SER A 62 -15.51 6.56 10.60
N ILE A 63 -16.06 7.70 10.17
CA ILE A 63 -15.94 8.17 8.78
C ILE A 63 -14.47 8.31 8.37
N SER A 64 -13.59 8.71 9.30
CA SER A 64 -12.15 8.79 9.07
C SER A 64 -11.49 7.44 8.72
N ASP A 65 -12.14 6.32 9.03
CA ASP A 65 -11.61 4.99 8.71
C ASP A 65 -11.95 4.55 7.27
N VAL A 66 -12.87 5.26 6.60
CA VAL A 66 -13.45 4.86 5.32
C VAL A 66 -12.60 5.39 4.17
N ASP A 67 -12.10 4.47 3.34
CA ASP A 67 -11.37 4.77 2.10
C ASP A 67 -12.34 5.16 0.98
N THR A 68 -13.33 4.31 0.73
CA THR A 68 -14.31 4.54 -0.33
C THR A 68 -15.58 3.71 -0.12
N VAL A 69 -16.63 4.04 -0.87
CA VAL A 69 -17.91 3.32 -0.88
C VAL A 69 -18.21 2.82 -2.29
N ARG A 70 -18.25 1.49 -2.44
CA ARG A 70 -18.50 0.79 -3.70
C ARG A 70 -19.95 0.33 -3.81
N GLU A 71 -20.46 0.25 -5.02
CA GLU A 71 -21.78 -0.30 -5.30
C GLU A 71 -21.80 -1.82 -5.18
N GLY A 72 -22.99 -2.41 -4.99
CA GLY A 72 -23.12 -3.85 -4.74
C GLY A 72 -22.57 -4.73 -5.85
N HIS A 73 -22.65 -4.28 -7.10
CA HIS A 73 -22.12 -5.02 -8.25
C HIS A 73 -20.59 -5.06 -8.28
N GLU A 74 -19.91 -4.16 -7.57
CA GLU A 74 -18.45 -4.12 -7.45
C GLU A 74 -17.91 -5.03 -6.33
N SER A 75 -18.79 -5.62 -5.51
CA SER A 75 -18.41 -6.55 -4.45
C SER A 75 -18.52 -8.00 -4.90
N GLU A 76 -17.41 -8.75 -4.81
CA GLU A 76 -17.38 -10.19 -5.09
C GLU A 76 -18.39 -10.95 -4.22
N LEU A 77 -18.51 -10.59 -2.94
CA LEU A 77 -19.42 -11.26 -2.01
C LEU A 77 -20.89 -10.98 -2.35
N LEU A 78 -21.22 -9.76 -2.76
CA LEU A 78 -22.58 -9.39 -3.12
C LEU A 78 -22.98 -9.93 -4.51
N ARG A 79 -22.07 -9.92 -5.49
CA ARG A 79 -22.26 -10.60 -6.79
C ARG A 79 -22.60 -12.08 -6.63
N ASN A 80 -21.91 -12.75 -5.72
CA ASN A 80 -22.17 -14.14 -5.34
C ASN A 80 -23.54 -14.39 -4.69
N LEU A 81 -24.29 -13.32 -4.35
CA LEU A 81 -25.62 -13.34 -3.76
C LEU A 81 -26.68 -12.69 -4.67
N ALA A 82 -26.35 -12.35 -5.91
CA ALA A 82 -27.24 -11.64 -6.84
C ALA A 82 -28.56 -12.41 -7.13
N GLU A 83 -28.54 -13.74 -7.04
CA GLU A 83 -29.75 -14.57 -7.17
C GLU A 83 -30.71 -14.43 -5.98
N GLU A 84 -30.20 -14.07 -4.80
CA GLU A 84 -30.99 -13.94 -3.57
C GLU A 84 -31.35 -12.48 -3.24
N LEU A 85 -30.49 -11.53 -3.60
CA LEU A 85 -30.57 -10.13 -3.20
C LEU A 85 -30.24 -9.21 -4.39
N PRO A 86 -31.07 -8.21 -4.70
CA PRO A 86 -30.77 -7.24 -5.76
C PRO A 86 -29.46 -6.48 -5.47
N LEU A 87 -28.57 -6.40 -6.46
CA LEU A 87 -27.26 -5.76 -6.32
C LEU A 87 -27.38 -4.25 -6.09
N GLU A 88 -28.43 -3.63 -6.61
CA GLU A 88 -28.74 -2.20 -6.47
C GLU A 88 -29.14 -1.81 -5.04
N GLN A 89 -29.52 -2.79 -4.22
CA GLN A 89 -29.77 -2.60 -2.78
C GLN A 89 -28.49 -2.81 -1.95
N GLY A 90 -27.43 -3.34 -2.57
CA GLY A 90 -26.16 -3.66 -1.93
C GLY A 90 -25.13 -2.55 -2.10
N PHE A 91 -24.28 -2.39 -1.10
CA PHE A 91 -23.09 -1.53 -1.17
C PHE A 91 -22.02 -2.00 -0.18
N THR A 92 -20.79 -1.58 -0.43
CA THR A 92 -19.62 -2.03 0.33
C THR A 92 -18.81 -0.84 0.81
N ILE A 93 -18.57 -0.79 2.12
CA ILE A 93 -17.70 0.21 2.75
C ILE A 93 -16.29 -0.38 2.79
N VAL A 94 -15.36 0.26 2.09
CA VAL A 94 -13.95 -0.08 2.06
C VAL A 94 -13.24 0.79 3.07
N PHE A 95 -12.42 0.19 3.93
CA PHE A 95 -11.69 0.92 4.96
C PHE A 95 -10.23 1.10 4.56
N HIS A 96 -9.61 2.17 5.07
CA HIS A 96 -8.17 2.35 4.96
C HIS A 96 -7.41 1.22 5.68
N GLY A 97 -6.23 0.88 5.15
CA GLY A 97 -5.35 -0.13 5.73
C GLY A 97 -5.85 -1.57 5.55
N ARG A 98 -5.55 -2.43 6.53
CA ARG A 98 -5.74 -3.90 6.43
C ARG A 98 -7.10 -4.38 6.97
N ARG A 99 -8.04 -3.46 7.21
CA ARG A 99 -9.38 -3.79 7.77
C ARG A 99 -10.26 -4.40 6.68
N SER A 100 -11.04 -5.43 7.05
CA SER A 100 -11.97 -6.07 6.11
C SER A 100 -13.14 -5.16 5.74
N ASN A 101 -13.50 -5.22 4.45
CA ASN A 101 -14.65 -4.51 3.90
C ASN A 101 -15.94 -4.86 4.64
N LEU A 102 -16.89 -3.92 4.65
CA LEU A 102 -18.21 -4.10 5.24
C LEU A 102 -19.28 -4.07 4.15
N ASP A 103 -19.77 -5.25 3.77
CA ASP A 103 -20.87 -5.41 2.83
C ASP A 103 -22.23 -5.29 3.53
N LEU A 104 -23.08 -4.39 3.00
CA LEU A 104 -24.41 -4.10 3.50
C LEU A 104 -25.43 -4.23 2.37
N VAL A 105 -26.64 -4.70 2.71
CA VAL A 105 -27.79 -4.72 1.79
C VAL A 105 -28.96 -4.03 2.49
N ALA A 106 -29.43 -2.92 1.93
CA ALA A 106 -30.57 -2.17 2.43
C ALA A 106 -31.91 -2.88 2.11
N ASN A 107 -33.04 -2.32 2.54
CA ASN A 107 -34.35 -2.91 2.20
C ASN A 107 -34.90 -2.37 0.87
N SER A 108 -34.36 -1.25 0.39
CA SER A 108 -34.71 -0.64 -0.89
C SER A 108 -33.49 0.00 -1.53
N VAL A 109 -33.59 0.27 -2.84
CA VAL A 109 -32.52 0.93 -3.61
C VAL A 109 -32.33 2.37 -3.12
N GLU A 110 -33.43 3.03 -2.74
CA GLU A 110 -33.41 4.39 -2.21
C GLU A 110 -32.66 4.43 -0.87
N GLU A 111 -32.90 3.47 0.03
CA GLU A 111 -32.15 3.39 1.29
C GLU A 111 -30.64 3.14 1.06
N ALA A 112 -30.29 2.30 0.08
CA ALA A 112 -28.89 2.06 -0.27
C ALA A 112 -28.23 3.34 -0.82
N GLN A 113 -28.92 4.05 -1.72
CA GLN A 113 -28.43 5.31 -2.30
C GLN A 113 -28.24 6.41 -1.26
N VAL A 114 -29.18 6.57 -0.33
CA VAL A 114 -29.07 7.51 0.80
C VAL A 114 -27.78 7.26 1.59
N TRP A 115 -27.50 6.01 1.93
CA TRP A 115 -26.28 5.68 2.68
C TRP A 115 -25.01 5.86 1.86
N MET A 116 -25.01 5.46 0.58
CA MET A 116 -23.82 5.62 -0.27
C MET A 116 -23.48 7.10 -0.49
N GLN A 117 -24.46 7.93 -0.83
CA GLN A 117 -24.27 9.36 -1.08
C GLN A 117 -23.88 10.09 0.20
N GLY A 118 -24.58 9.82 1.31
CA GLY A 118 -24.24 10.41 2.60
C GLY A 118 -22.85 10.03 3.10
N LEU A 119 -22.43 8.77 2.96
CA LEU A 119 -21.06 8.36 3.31
C LEU A 119 -19.99 9.00 2.41
N ARG A 120 -20.21 9.06 1.08
CA ARG A 120 -19.28 9.73 0.15
C ARG A 120 -19.10 11.21 0.51
N LEU A 121 -20.21 11.90 0.77
CA LEU A 121 -20.19 13.30 1.22
C LEU A 121 -19.40 13.50 2.52
N LEU A 122 -19.57 12.60 3.50
CA LEU A 122 -18.83 12.67 4.76
C LEU A 122 -17.33 12.38 4.57
N VAL A 123 -16.97 11.42 3.71
CA VAL A 123 -15.56 11.13 3.38
C VAL A 123 -14.91 12.33 2.68
N ASP A 124 -15.59 12.92 1.70
CA ASP A 124 -15.13 14.13 1.01
C ASP A 124 -14.99 15.31 1.98
N PHE A 125 -15.97 15.47 2.89
CA PHE A 125 -15.92 16.48 3.94
C PHE A 125 -14.67 16.31 4.81
N VAL A 126 -14.45 15.12 5.38
CA VAL A 126 -13.30 14.81 6.26
C VAL A 126 -11.96 15.00 5.55
N THR A 127 -11.88 14.61 4.28
CA THR A 127 -10.66 14.80 3.48
C THR A 127 -10.39 16.27 3.19
N SER A 128 -11.43 17.12 3.11
CA SER A 128 -11.34 18.56 2.87
C SER A 128 -11.15 19.46 4.11
N MET A 129 -11.35 18.94 5.33
CA MET A 129 -11.24 19.74 6.58
C MET A 129 -9.85 20.34 6.78
N ASP A 130 -9.81 21.60 7.23
CA ASP A 130 -8.57 22.27 7.62
C ASP A 130 -8.01 21.75 8.97
N GLN A 131 -6.79 22.15 9.33
CA GLN A 131 -6.10 21.61 10.51
C GLN A 131 -6.68 22.08 11.84
N GLN A 132 -7.25 23.28 11.90
CA GLN A 132 -7.84 23.81 13.12
C GLN A 132 -9.20 23.16 13.38
N GLU A 133 -9.98 22.91 12.32
CA GLU A 133 -11.20 22.11 12.36
C GLU A 133 -10.93 20.67 12.80
N ARG A 134 -9.81 20.07 12.36
CA ARG A 134 -9.41 18.72 12.81
C ARG A 134 -9.05 18.68 14.28
N LEU A 135 -8.33 19.68 14.79
CA LEU A 135 -7.96 19.75 16.20
C LEU A 135 -9.19 20.00 17.08
N ASP A 136 -10.07 20.94 16.70
CA ASP A 136 -11.31 21.23 17.41
C ASP A 136 -12.27 20.04 17.40
N GLN A 137 -12.38 19.35 16.27
CA GLN A 137 -13.16 18.11 16.17
C GLN A 137 -12.58 17.03 17.07
N TRP A 138 -11.26 16.89 17.08
CA TRP A 138 -10.59 15.89 17.89
C TRP A 138 -10.71 16.16 19.40
N LEU A 139 -10.60 17.42 19.83
CA LEU A 139 -10.85 17.84 21.21
C LEU A 139 -12.31 17.61 21.61
N SER A 140 -13.25 17.90 20.71
CA SER A 140 -14.67 17.60 20.90
C SER A 140 -14.93 16.09 21.02
N ASP A 141 -14.29 15.26 20.20
CA ASP A 141 -14.38 13.79 20.28
C ASP A 141 -13.90 13.25 21.63
N TRP A 142 -12.77 13.76 22.13
CA TRP A 142 -12.26 13.38 23.46
C TRP A 142 -13.17 13.85 24.58
N PHE A 143 -13.73 15.07 24.47
CA PHE A 143 -14.73 15.56 25.41
C PHE A 143 -15.94 14.63 25.49
N GLN A 144 -16.53 14.27 24.34
CA GLN A 144 -17.69 13.38 24.29
C GLN A 144 -17.39 11.95 24.77
N ARG A 145 -16.18 11.45 24.55
CA ARG A 145 -15.77 10.14 25.06
C ARG A 145 -15.58 10.13 26.59
N GLY A 146 -15.12 11.26 27.13
CA GLY A 146 -14.95 11.48 28.56
C GLY A 146 -16.30 11.66 29.28
N ASP A 147 -17.17 12.52 28.74
CA ASP A 147 -18.52 12.82 29.22
C ASP A 147 -19.46 11.60 29.09
N LYS A 148 -19.56 10.81 30.16
CA LYS A 148 -20.27 9.53 30.14
C LYS A 148 -21.77 9.73 30.27
N ASN A 149 -22.16 10.70 31.08
CA ASN A 149 -23.56 10.96 31.41
C ASN A 149 -24.21 11.91 30.39
N GLN A 150 -23.43 12.46 29.46
CA GLN A 150 -23.86 13.37 28.39
C GLN A 150 -24.53 14.64 28.94
N ASP A 151 -24.08 15.11 30.10
CA ASP A 151 -24.61 16.32 30.71
C ASP A 151 -23.94 17.60 30.17
N GLY A 152 -22.93 17.44 29.30
CA GLY A 152 -22.21 18.53 28.66
C GLY A 152 -21.12 19.13 29.53
N ARG A 153 -20.80 18.51 30.68
CA ARG A 153 -19.79 18.92 31.66
C ARG A 153 -18.88 17.73 31.96
N MET A 154 -17.64 17.99 32.36
CA MET A 154 -16.73 16.91 32.73
C MET A 154 -16.40 16.93 34.21
N SER A 155 -16.91 15.94 34.95
CA SER A 155 -16.53 15.75 36.36
C SER A 155 -15.11 15.19 36.49
N PHE A 156 -14.47 15.36 37.65
CA PHE A 156 -13.13 14.79 37.88
C PHE A 156 -13.09 13.27 37.67
N ARG A 157 -14.16 12.53 38.00
CA ARG A 157 -14.25 11.09 37.74
C ARG A 157 -14.24 10.76 36.24
N GLU A 158 -14.83 11.61 35.43
CA GLU A 158 -14.82 11.49 33.96
C GLU A 158 -13.47 11.87 33.38
N VAL A 159 -12.79 12.88 33.92
CA VAL A 159 -11.40 13.19 33.60
C VAL A 159 -10.47 12.01 33.88
N GLN A 160 -10.59 11.35 35.05
CA GLN A 160 -9.79 10.15 35.35
C GLN A 160 -10.02 9.03 34.33
N ARG A 161 -11.27 8.87 33.88
CA ARG A 161 -11.61 7.89 32.84
C ARG A 161 -11.07 8.30 31.48
N LEU A 162 -11.11 9.59 31.14
CA LEU A 162 -10.56 10.15 29.92
C LEU A 162 -9.06 9.90 29.83
N LEU A 163 -8.31 10.15 30.92
CA LEU A 163 -6.87 9.86 31.00
C LEU A 163 -6.57 8.38 30.70
N HIS A 164 -7.36 7.47 31.28
CA HIS A 164 -7.23 6.04 30.99
C HIS A 164 -7.57 5.69 29.52
N LEU A 165 -8.56 6.38 28.94
CA LEU A 165 -8.95 6.20 27.54
C LEU A 165 -7.87 6.72 26.57
N MET A 166 -7.17 7.78 26.96
CA MET A 166 -6.02 8.35 26.25
C MET A 166 -4.72 7.59 26.48
N ASN A 167 -4.76 6.53 27.30
CA ASN A 167 -3.59 5.75 27.71
C ASN A 167 -2.50 6.62 28.41
N VAL A 168 -2.94 7.64 29.15
CA VAL A 168 -2.09 8.50 29.97
C VAL A 168 -2.05 7.96 31.38
N GLU A 169 -0.88 7.46 31.80
CA GLU A 169 -0.62 7.11 33.20
C GLU A 169 -0.22 8.36 33.98
N MET A 170 -1.07 8.77 34.92
CA MET A 170 -0.85 9.95 35.76
C MET A 170 -1.33 9.65 37.18
N ASP A 171 -0.63 10.21 38.18
CA ASP A 171 -1.09 10.10 39.56
C ASP A 171 -2.34 10.96 39.79
N GLN A 172 -3.19 10.48 40.72
CA GLN A 172 -4.51 11.09 40.96
C GLN A 172 -4.40 12.50 41.54
N GLU A 173 -3.33 12.81 42.27
CA GLU A 173 -3.12 14.10 42.93
C GLU A 173 -2.75 15.17 41.91
N HIS A 174 -1.84 14.85 40.98
CA HIS A 174 -1.46 15.73 39.88
C HIS A 174 -2.60 15.94 38.88
N ALA A 175 -3.34 14.88 38.52
CA ALA A 175 -4.54 15.01 37.68
C ALA A 175 -5.58 15.94 38.31
N PHE A 176 -5.74 15.87 39.64
CA PHE A 176 -6.67 16.73 40.38
C PHE A 176 -6.19 18.17 40.45
N GLN A 177 -4.88 18.42 40.58
CA GLN A 177 -4.30 19.75 40.52
C GLN A 177 -4.51 20.40 39.15
N LEU A 178 -4.27 19.66 38.06
CA LEU A 178 -4.55 20.13 36.69
C LEU A 178 -6.04 20.45 36.52
N PHE A 179 -6.92 19.58 37.02
CA PHE A 179 -8.37 19.80 37.00
C PHE A 179 -8.78 21.07 37.73
N GLN A 180 -8.30 21.27 38.97
CA GLN A 180 -8.61 22.47 39.76
C GLN A 180 -8.05 23.75 39.15
N THR A 181 -6.88 23.67 38.53
CA THR A 181 -6.25 24.83 37.86
C THR A 181 -7.08 25.26 36.64
N ALA A 182 -7.72 24.31 35.97
CA ALA A 182 -8.53 24.57 34.79
C ALA A 182 -9.99 24.95 35.10
N ASP A 183 -10.55 24.52 36.24
CA ASP A 183 -11.89 24.88 36.74
C ASP A 183 -11.90 26.33 37.29
N ALA A 184 -11.74 27.29 36.38
CA ALA A 184 -11.71 28.72 36.72
C ALA A 184 -13.05 29.21 37.30
N SER A 185 -14.17 28.59 36.90
CA SER A 185 -15.51 28.85 37.39
C SER A 185 -15.79 28.25 38.78
N GLN A 186 -14.90 27.38 39.28
CA GLN A 186 -15.06 26.64 40.54
C GLN A 186 -16.37 25.85 40.60
N SER A 187 -16.83 25.36 39.44
CA SER A 187 -18.08 24.63 39.32
C SER A 187 -17.98 23.18 39.80
N GLY A 188 -16.76 22.66 39.97
CA GLY A 188 -16.49 21.25 40.23
C GLY A 188 -16.57 20.38 38.97
N THR A 189 -16.68 21.00 37.79
CA THR A 189 -16.76 20.39 36.47
C THR A 189 -16.01 21.24 35.44
N LEU A 190 -15.57 20.67 34.32
CA LEU A 190 -14.94 21.43 33.24
C LEU A 190 -15.92 21.59 32.06
N GLU A 191 -16.10 22.83 31.60
CA GLU A 191 -16.94 23.18 30.45
C GLU A 191 -16.20 24.09 29.46
N GLY A 192 -16.44 23.88 28.16
CA GLY A 192 -15.95 24.78 27.11
C GLY A 192 -14.44 25.03 27.18
N GLU A 193 -14.05 26.31 27.38
CA GLU A 193 -12.65 26.74 27.51
C GLU A 193 -11.93 26.12 28.71
N GLU A 194 -12.61 25.77 29.80
CA GLU A 194 -11.98 25.12 30.95
C GLU A 194 -11.46 23.73 30.61
N PHE A 195 -12.23 22.98 29.80
CA PHE A 195 -11.75 21.70 29.30
C PHE A 195 -10.59 21.89 28.32
N VAL A 196 -10.63 22.90 27.45
CA VAL A 196 -9.52 23.22 26.55
C VAL A 196 -8.26 23.57 27.34
N ASN A 197 -8.38 24.36 28.42
CA ASN A 197 -7.26 24.73 29.28
C ASN A 197 -6.71 23.52 30.03
N PHE A 198 -7.58 22.69 30.62
CA PHE A 198 -7.18 21.41 31.22
C PHE A 198 -6.41 20.55 30.23
N TYR A 199 -6.94 20.43 29.01
CA TYR A 199 -6.34 19.63 27.96
C TYR A 199 -4.98 20.20 27.52
N LYS A 200 -4.90 21.51 27.29
CA LYS A 200 -3.64 22.19 26.96
C LYS A 200 -2.58 21.96 28.03
N SER A 201 -2.93 22.09 29.31
CA SER A 201 -2.03 21.81 30.43
C SER A 201 -1.65 20.34 30.52
N LEU A 202 -2.58 19.42 30.25
CA LEU A 202 -2.33 17.99 30.20
C LEU A 202 -1.36 17.60 29.08
N THR A 203 -1.43 18.29 27.93
CA THR A 203 -0.59 18.01 26.76
C THR A 203 0.61 18.95 26.62
N GLN A 204 0.96 19.72 27.65
CA GLN A 204 2.13 20.59 27.61
C GLN A 204 3.40 19.76 27.39
N ARG A 205 4.11 20.04 26.30
CA ARG A 205 5.36 19.37 25.94
C ARG A 205 6.55 20.18 26.42
N ALA A 206 7.05 19.89 27.62
CA ALA A 206 8.19 20.57 28.23
C ALA A 206 9.42 20.60 27.29
N GLU A 207 9.64 19.54 26.52
CA GLU A 207 10.73 19.44 25.53
C GLU A 207 10.56 20.41 24.35
N VAL A 208 9.32 20.71 23.95
CA VAL A 208 9.05 21.73 22.91
C VAL A 208 9.19 23.11 23.49
N GLN A 209 8.76 23.27 24.74
CA GLN A 209 8.90 24.54 25.43
C GLN A 209 10.36 24.92 25.62
N GLU A 210 11.20 23.98 26.05
CA GLU A 210 12.66 24.16 26.12
C GLU A 210 13.25 24.50 24.74
N LEU A 211 12.82 23.79 23.68
CA LEU A 211 13.25 24.09 22.31
C LEU A 211 12.86 25.52 21.89
N PHE A 212 11.63 25.94 22.17
CA PHE A 212 11.13 27.27 21.84
C PHE A 212 11.87 28.36 22.63
N GLU A 213 12.11 28.14 23.93
CA GLU A 213 12.86 29.05 24.80
C GLU A 213 14.33 29.17 24.40
N ASN A 214 14.92 28.17 23.74
CA ASN A 214 16.28 28.28 23.19
C ASN A 214 16.40 29.33 22.07
N PHE A 215 15.30 29.63 21.37
CA PHE A 215 15.26 30.63 20.30
C PHE A 215 14.52 31.91 20.69
N SER A 216 13.60 31.84 21.65
CA SER A 216 12.81 33.00 22.11
C SER A 216 13.55 33.77 23.20
N SER A 217 13.94 35.02 22.90
CA SER A 217 14.59 35.89 23.88
C SER A 217 13.68 36.31 25.05
N ASP A 218 12.36 36.37 24.85
CA ASP A 218 11.38 36.75 25.88
C ASP A 218 10.64 35.54 26.50
N GLY A 219 10.84 34.34 25.95
CA GLY A 219 10.18 33.10 26.36
C GLY A 219 8.68 33.06 26.08
N GLN A 220 8.13 34.02 25.32
CA GLN A 220 6.70 34.15 25.03
C GLN A 220 6.40 34.01 23.54
N LYS A 221 7.29 34.50 22.67
CA LYS A 221 7.13 34.48 21.20
C LYS A 221 8.48 34.36 20.50
N LEU A 222 8.46 33.89 19.27
CA LEU A 222 9.55 34.03 18.33
C LEU A 222 9.27 35.25 17.45
N THR A 223 10.21 36.18 17.39
CA THR A 223 10.23 37.19 16.33
C THR A 223 10.55 36.53 14.99
N LEU A 224 10.26 37.24 13.88
CA LEU A 224 10.59 36.75 12.55
C LEU A 224 12.05 36.26 12.44
N LEU A 225 13.01 37.03 12.96
CA LEU A 225 14.43 36.67 12.89
C LEU A 225 14.76 35.45 13.76
N GLU A 226 14.23 35.37 14.98
CA GLU A 226 14.43 34.19 15.85
C GLU A 226 13.83 32.92 15.22
N PHE A 227 12.70 33.05 14.49
CA PHE A 227 12.13 31.92 13.79
C PHE A 227 12.94 31.53 12.53
N VAL A 228 13.54 32.49 11.83
CA VAL A 228 14.50 32.22 10.75
C VAL A 228 15.71 31.45 11.28
N ASP A 229 16.26 31.85 12.43
CA ASP A 229 17.38 31.16 13.06
C ASP A 229 17.01 29.70 13.38
N PHE A 230 15.81 29.47 13.94
CA PHE A 230 15.29 28.12 14.16
C PHE A 230 15.20 27.30 12.86
N LEU A 231 14.65 27.86 11.79
CA LEU A 231 14.52 27.16 10.50
C LEU A 231 15.89 26.81 9.91
N GLN A 232 16.87 27.72 9.98
CA GLN A 232 18.21 27.48 9.45
C GLN A 232 19.03 26.49 10.30
N GLU A 233 18.99 26.65 11.62
CA GLU A 233 19.84 25.86 12.52
C GLU A 233 19.27 24.48 12.80
N TRP A 234 17.96 24.37 13.03
CA TRP A 234 17.31 23.10 13.42
C TRP A 234 16.62 22.41 12.26
N GLN A 235 15.85 23.12 11.44
CA GLN A 235 15.17 22.51 10.28
C GLN A 235 16.09 22.40 9.05
N LYS A 236 17.28 23.02 9.09
CA LYS A 236 18.26 23.05 8.00
C LYS A 236 17.71 23.66 6.71
N GLU A 237 16.77 24.60 6.85
CA GLU A 237 16.29 25.42 5.76
C GLU A 237 17.40 26.33 5.25
N GLY A 238 17.55 26.41 3.93
CA GLY A 238 18.62 27.16 3.27
C GLY A 238 18.38 28.67 3.22
N GLU A 239 18.84 29.30 2.14
CA GLU A 239 18.72 30.75 1.94
C GLU A 239 17.26 31.26 1.89
N ARG A 240 16.30 30.37 1.64
CA ARG A 240 14.86 30.69 1.60
C ARG A 240 14.19 30.79 2.99
N ALA A 241 14.92 30.55 4.08
CA ALA A 241 14.35 30.53 5.43
C ALA A 241 13.63 31.84 5.80
N SER A 242 14.12 33.00 5.34
CA SER A 242 13.48 34.29 5.62
C SER A 242 12.09 34.43 5.00
N ASP A 243 11.95 34.07 3.73
CA ASP A 243 10.66 34.13 3.02
C ASP A 243 9.70 33.07 3.59
N LEU A 244 10.23 31.86 3.86
CA LEU A 244 9.48 30.77 4.45
C LEU A 244 8.94 31.12 5.84
N ALA A 245 9.74 31.78 6.68
CA ALA A 245 9.32 32.18 8.01
C ALA A 245 8.10 33.12 7.98
N LEU A 246 8.06 34.07 7.04
CA LEU A 246 6.90 34.96 6.86
C LEU A 246 5.64 34.18 6.46
N GLU A 247 5.76 33.28 5.48
CA GLU A 247 4.64 32.45 5.02
C GLU A 247 4.11 31.53 6.13
N LEU A 248 5.02 30.92 6.90
CA LEU A 248 4.68 30.03 7.99
C LEU A 248 4.03 30.77 9.16
N ILE A 249 4.50 31.98 9.50
CA ILE A 249 3.85 32.82 10.51
C ILE A 249 2.42 33.17 10.08
N ASP A 250 2.22 33.61 8.85
CA ASP A 250 0.89 33.97 8.36
C ASP A 250 -0.08 32.77 8.38
N ARG A 251 0.43 31.57 8.11
CA ARG A 251 -0.35 30.32 8.07
C ARG A 251 -0.64 29.75 9.45
N HIS A 252 0.33 29.74 10.35
CA HIS A 252 0.27 28.98 11.61
C HIS A 252 0.00 29.82 12.84
N GLU A 253 0.26 31.12 12.83
CA GLU A 253 0.00 31.97 13.99
C GLU A 253 -1.51 32.15 14.21
N PRO A 254 -2.08 31.79 15.37
CA PRO A 254 -3.53 31.91 15.58
C PRO A 254 -3.99 33.36 15.79
N SER A 255 -3.13 34.26 16.27
CA SER A 255 -3.50 35.64 16.58
C SER A 255 -3.28 36.58 15.40
N ASP A 256 -4.33 37.28 14.94
CA ASP A 256 -4.22 38.34 13.92
C ASP A 256 -3.19 39.41 14.29
N SER A 257 -3.10 39.73 15.59
CA SER A 257 -2.11 40.69 16.09
C SER A 257 -0.68 40.15 16.05
N GLY A 258 -0.51 38.83 16.15
CA GLY A 258 0.77 38.13 15.98
C GLY A 258 1.20 38.12 14.52
N LYS A 259 0.29 37.76 13.60
CA LYS A 259 0.51 37.80 12.14
C LYS A 259 0.95 39.18 11.68
N LEU A 260 0.20 40.22 12.08
CA LEU A 260 0.46 41.60 11.67
C LEU A 260 1.79 42.15 12.20
N ARG A 261 2.33 41.56 13.28
CA ARG A 261 3.63 41.91 13.87
C ARG A 261 4.75 40.97 13.43
N HIS A 262 4.46 39.97 12.59
CA HIS A 262 5.38 38.92 12.18
C HIS A 262 6.06 38.23 13.37
N VAL A 263 5.26 37.77 14.33
CA VAL A 263 5.71 36.99 15.48
C VAL A 263 4.95 35.68 15.56
N LEU A 264 5.62 34.61 16.03
CA LEU A 264 5.05 33.29 16.23
C LEU A 264 4.95 32.99 17.74
N SER A 265 3.74 32.73 18.21
CA SER A 265 3.47 32.28 19.58
C SER A 265 3.80 30.80 19.76
N MET A 266 3.81 30.32 21.02
CA MET A 266 3.94 28.88 21.30
C MET A 266 2.86 28.04 20.59
N ASP A 267 1.61 28.53 20.59
CA ASP A 267 0.50 27.86 19.90
C ASP A 267 0.74 27.81 18.38
N GLY A 268 1.25 28.89 17.78
CA GLY A 268 1.66 28.91 16.38
C GLY A 268 2.84 28.00 16.06
N PHE A 269 3.82 27.90 16.96
CA PHE A 269 4.97 27.00 16.81
C PHE A 269 4.56 25.53 16.90
N LEU A 270 3.67 25.18 17.84
CA LEU A 270 3.08 23.84 17.93
C LEU A 270 2.22 23.52 16.70
N SER A 271 1.46 24.50 16.19
CA SER A 271 0.72 24.36 14.94
C SER A 271 1.66 23.99 13.79
N TYR A 272 2.75 24.74 13.62
CA TYR A 272 3.78 24.46 12.62
C TYR A 272 4.37 23.04 12.77
N LEU A 273 4.87 22.67 13.95
CA LEU A 273 5.50 21.36 14.21
C LEU A 273 4.56 20.17 13.98
N CYS A 274 3.26 20.37 14.15
CA CYS A 274 2.23 19.35 13.92
C CYS A 274 1.59 19.43 12.53
N SER A 275 2.01 20.39 11.70
CA SER A 275 1.47 20.61 10.37
C SER A 275 2.24 19.84 9.29
N LYS A 276 1.74 19.92 8.04
CA LYS A 276 2.47 19.39 6.88
C LYS A 276 3.76 20.16 6.58
N ASP A 277 3.86 21.41 7.03
CA ASP A 277 5.06 22.23 6.84
C ASP A 277 6.19 21.83 7.79
N GLY A 278 5.87 21.18 8.92
CA GLY A 278 6.82 20.60 9.86
C GLY A 278 6.98 19.08 9.72
N ASP A 279 6.48 18.50 8.62
CA ASP A 279 6.54 17.06 8.38
C ASP A 279 7.99 16.60 8.16
N ILE A 280 8.30 15.39 8.62
CA ILE A 280 9.62 14.78 8.43
C ILE A 280 9.89 14.45 6.95
N PHE A 281 8.84 14.31 6.15
CA PHE A 281 8.95 14.01 4.73
C PHE A 281 9.10 15.28 3.90
N ASN A 282 10.12 15.30 3.04
CA ASN A 282 10.33 16.39 2.09
C ASN A 282 9.12 16.50 1.12
N PRO A 283 8.39 17.63 1.09
CA PRO A 283 7.25 17.82 0.21
C PRO A 283 7.56 17.66 -1.29
N ILE A 284 8.80 17.93 -1.72
CA ILE A 284 9.24 17.76 -3.11
C ILE A 284 9.20 16.29 -3.54
N CYS A 285 9.36 15.36 -2.59
CA CYS A 285 9.35 13.92 -2.85
C CYS A 285 7.95 13.30 -2.78
N LEU A 286 6.90 14.09 -2.50
CA LEU A 286 5.51 13.64 -2.48
C LEU A 286 4.94 13.34 -3.88
N PRO A 287 5.05 14.25 -4.89
CA PRO A 287 4.68 13.92 -6.26
C PRO A 287 5.70 12.95 -6.91
N ILE A 288 5.44 12.57 -8.16
CA ILE A 288 6.44 11.89 -8.98
C ILE A 288 7.62 12.86 -9.17
N TYR A 289 8.80 12.49 -8.67
CA TYR A 289 9.99 13.35 -8.66
C TYR A 289 11.22 12.66 -9.23
N GLN A 290 11.19 11.33 -9.33
CA GLN A 290 12.29 10.56 -9.90
C GLN A 290 12.20 10.56 -11.42
N ASP A 291 13.34 10.37 -12.09
CA ASP A 291 13.35 10.20 -13.54
C ASP A 291 12.64 8.90 -13.92
N MET A 292 11.56 9.00 -14.69
CA MET A 292 10.72 7.88 -15.14
C MET A 292 11.03 7.44 -16.58
N THR A 293 12.09 7.99 -17.18
CA THR A 293 12.51 7.77 -18.58
C THR A 293 13.69 6.80 -18.74
N GLN A 294 14.20 6.22 -17.64
CA GLN A 294 15.23 5.18 -17.71
C GLN A 294 14.61 3.83 -18.14
N PRO A 295 15.41 2.86 -18.64
CA PRO A 295 14.91 1.53 -18.97
C PRO A 295 14.24 0.81 -17.79
N LEU A 296 13.22 -0.04 -18.03
CA LEU A 296 12.42 -0.68 -16.98
C LEU A 296 13.24 -1.43 -15.92
N ASN A 297 14.35 -2.04 -16.31
CA ASN A 297 15.27 -2.75 -15.41
C ASN A 297 16.10 -1.84 -14.50
N HIS A 298 15.99 -0.52 -14.63
CA HIS A 298 16.62 0.47 -13.75
C HIS A 298 15.77 0.83 -12.54
N TYR A 299 14.58 0.24 -12.38
CA TYR A 299 13.66 0.51 -11.28
C TYR A 299 13.47 -0.73 -10.40
N TYR A 300 13.26 -0.51 -9.11
CA TYR A 300 12.53 -1.45 -8.27
C TYR A 300 11.04 -1.35 -8.61
N ILE A 301 10.39 -2.51 -8.70
CA ILE A 301 9.00 -2.66 -9.16
C ILE A 301 8.22 -3.36 -8.04
N ASN A 302 7.17 -2.70 -7.55
CA ASN A 302 6.35 -3.24 -6.48
C ASN A 302 5.66 -4.53 -6.95
N SER A 303 5.97 -5.66 -6.30
CA SER A 303 5.67 -6.99 -6.83
C SER A 303 4.96 -7.87 -5.80
N SER A 304 3.91 -8.55 -6.23
CA SER A 304 3.15 -9.51 -5.44
C SER A 304 3.45 -10.94 -5.87
N HIS A 305 3.51 -11.84 -4.88
CA HIS A 305 3.56 -13.28 -5.06
C HIS A 305 2.19 -13.90 -4.73
N ASN A 306 1.76 -14.90 -5.51
CA ASN A 306 0.47 -15.59 -5.39
C ASN A 306 -0.69 -14.62 -5.07
N THR A 307 -0.85 -13.59 -5.91
CA THR A 307 -1.69 -12.42 -5.64
C THR A 307 -3.15 -12.75 -5.34
N TYR A 308 -3.63 -13.88 -5.86
CA TYR A 308 -4.98 -14.38 -5.62
C TYR A 308 -5.22 -14.85 -4.19
N LEU A 309 -4.19 -15.20 -3.41
CA LEU A 309 -4.35 -15.73 -2.05
C LEU A 309 -4.56 -14.61 -1.02
N VAL A 310 -5.65 -14.70 -0.26
CA VAL A 310 -5.94 -13.81 0.90
C VAL A 310 -5.71 -14.50 2.25
N GLY A 311 -5.08 -15.68 2.24
CA GLY A 311 -4.76 -16.48 3.43
C GLY A 311 -3.46 -17.28 3.25
N ASP A 312 -3.37 -18.43 3.91
CA ASP A 312 -2.21 -19.33 3.83
C ASP A 312 -2.07 -20.06 2.47
N GLN A 313 -0.92 -20.68 2.21
CA GLN A 313 -0.60 -21.29 0.91
C GLN A 313 -1.32 -22.64 0.66
N PHE A 314 -1.92 -23.28 1.67
CA PHE A 314 -2.48 -24.63 1.52
C PHE A 314 -4.01 -24.66 1.49
N CYS A 315 -4.63 -23.91 2.38
CA CYS A 315 -6.08 -23.87 2.64
C CYS A 315 -6.65 -22.46 2.50
N GLY A 316 -5.81 -21.48 2.13
CA GLY A 316 -6.20 -20.10 1.94
C GLY A 316 -7.27 -19.93 0.86
N GLN A 317 -8.09 -18.91 1.03
CA GLN A 317 -9.07 -18.51 0.03
C GLN A 317 -8.35 -17.77 -1.11
N SER A 318 -8.62 -18.19 -2.35
CA SER A 318 -8.35 -17.41 -3.56
C SER A 318 -9.50 -16.43 -3.80
N SER A 319 -9.18 -15.16 -4.06
CA SER A 319 -10.17 -14.09 -4.28
C SER A 319 -9.65 -13.05 -5.26
N VAL A 320 -10.57 -12.50 -6.07
CA VAL A 320 -10.30 -11.40 -6.99
C VAL A 320 -9.87 -10.14 -6.22
N GLU A 321 -10.35 -9.98 -4.99
CA GLU A 321 -10.00 -8.85 -4.12
C GLU A 321 -8.50 -8.81 -3.77
N GLY A 322 -7.77 -9.93 -3.85
CA GLY A 322 -6.31 -9.96 -3.72
C GLY A 322 -5.62 -9.05 -4.75
N TYR A 323 -6.04 -9.15 -6.02
CA TYR A 323 -5.55 -8.30 -7.11
C TYR A 323 -5.94 -6.83 -6.92
N ILE A 324 -7.20 -6.57 -6.56
CA ILE A 324 -7.69 -5.22 -6.33
C ILE A 324 -6.88 -4.53 -5.23
N ARG A 325 -6.64 -5.21 -4.11
CA ARG A 325 -5.85 -4.66 -3.00
C ARG A 325 -4.39 -4.46 -3.37
N ALA A 326 -3.79 -5.39 -4.10
CA ALA A 326 -2.41 -5.23 -4.57
C ALA A 326 -2.28 -3.97 -5.46
N LEU A 327 -3.12 -3.84 -6.48
CA LEU A 327 -3.09 -2.69 -7.41
C LEU A 327 -3.37 -1.37 -6.69
N LYS A 328 -4.36 -1.33 -5.78
CA LYS A 328 -4.64 -0.14 -4.95
C LYS A 328 -3.50 0.24 -4.01
N ARG A 329 -2.60 -0.69 -3.66
CA ARG A 329 -1.37 -0.44 -2.90
C ARG A 329 -0.18 -0.04 -3.80
N GLY A 330 -0.43 0.27 -5.08
CA GLY A 330 0.61 0.62 -6.03
C GLY A 330 1.44 -0.58 -6.51
N CYS A 331 0.98 -1.82 -6.32
CA CYS A 331 1.65 -2.99 -6.89
C CYS A 331 1.59 -2.94 -8.42
N ARG A 332 2.72 -3.21 -9.09
CA ARG A 332 2.91 -3.14 -10.55
C ARG A 332 3.31 -4.49 -11.17
N CYS A 333 3.48 -5.54 -10.38
CA CYS A 333 3.65 -6.90 -10.88
C CYS A 333 2.80 -7.88 -10.06
N VAL A 334 1.83 -8.52 -10.71
CA VAL A 334 0.91 -9.48 -10.07
C VAL A 334 1.07 -10.86 -10.69
N GLU A 335 0.88 -11.89 -9.88
CA GLU A 335 1.06 -13.29 -10.28
C GLU A 335 -0.29 -13.98 -10.43
N VAL A 336 -0.41 -14.77 -11.51
CA VAL A 336 -1.62 -15.50 -11.86
C VAL A 336 -1.27 -16.94 -12.20
N ASP A 337 -1.64 -17.87 -11.32
CA ASP A 337 -1.42 -19.31 -11.50
C ASP A 337 -2.64 -19.93 -12.18
N ILE A 338 -2.52 -20.20 -13.47
CA ILE A 338 -3.64 -20.59 -14.32
C ILE A 338 -3.62 -22.09 -14.57
N TRP A 339 -4.77 -22.71 -14.33
CA TRP A 339 -4.99 -24.14 -14.46
C TRP A 339 -6.24 -24.41 -15.29
N ASP A 340 -6.29 -25.59 -15.90
CA ASP A 340 -7.49 -26.04 -16.62
C ASP A 340 -8.70 -26.06 -15.69
N GLY A 341 -9.77 -25.40 -16.11
CA GLY A 341 -11.04 -25.38 -15.40
C GLY A 341 -12.16 -26.13 -16.12
N PRO A 342 -13.31 -26.26 -15.46
CA PRO A 342 -14.46 -26.97 -16.01
C PRO A 342 -15.05 -26.22 -17.21
N SER A 343 -15.65 -26.97 -18.14
CA SER A 343 -16.34 -26.41 -19.33
C SER A 343 -15.43 -25.61 -20.27
N GLY A 344 -14.11 -25.81 -20.21
CA GLY A 344 -13.15 -25.11 -21.07
C GLY A 344 -12.77 -23.71 -20.59
N GLU A 345 -13.22 -23.28 -19.41
CA GLU A 345 -12.88 -21.97 -18.84
C GLU A 345 -11.71 -22.08 -17.85
N PRO A 346 -10.59 -21.34 -18.04
CA PRO A 346 -9.45 -21.38 -17.14
C PRO A 346 -9.78 -20.86 -15.74
N ILE A 347 -9.11 -21.44 -14.74
CA ILE A 347 -9.26 -21.08 -13.33
C ILE A 347 -7.92 -20.69 -12.71
N VAL A 348 -7.99 -19.93 -11.62
CA VAL A 348 -6.82 -19.48 -10.86
C VAL A 348 -6.88 -20.05 -9.44
N TYR A 349 -5.80 -20.73 -9.04
CA TYR A 349 -5.57 -21.23 -7.68
C TYR A 349 -4.15 -21.77 -7.51
N HIS A 350 -3.77 -22.09 -6.27
CA HIS A 350 -2.47 -22.70 -6.00
C HIS A 350 -2.54 -24.21 -6.27
N GLY A 351 -1.85 -24.66 -7.32
CA GLY A 351 -1.86 -26.03 -7.81
C GLY A 351 -1.62 -27.08 -6.72
N HIS A 352 -2.28 -28.23 -6.83
CA HIS A 352 -2.10 -29.36 -5.90
C HIS A 352 -2.35 -29.07 -4.41
N THR A 353 -3.04 -27.96 -4.09
CA THR A 353 -3.44 -27.61 -2.71
C THR A 353 -4.96 -27.65 -2.51
N LEU A 354 -5.41 -27.29 -1.30
CA LEU A 354 -6.83 -27.19 -0.92
C LEU A 354 -7.38 -25.76 -1.04
N THR A 355 -6.65 -24.86 -1.69
CA THR A 355 -7.07 -23.47 -1.91
C THR A 355 -8.34 -23.40 -2.77
N SER A 356 -9.15 -22.35 -2.58
CA SER A 356 -10.33 -22.13 -3.41
C SER A 356 -9.94 -21.71 -4.83
N ARG A 357 -10.89 -21.79 -5.77
CA ARG A 357 -10.67 -21.47 -7.19
C ARG A 357 -11.49 -20.26 -7.58
N ILE A 358 -10.93 -19.40 -8.42
CA ILE A 358 -11.64 -18.27 -9.03
C ILE A 358 -11.52 -18.32 -10.55
N PRO A 359 -12.51 -17.86 -11.32
CA PRO A 359 -12.41 -17.81 -12.78
C PRO A 359 -11.29 -16.87 -13.24
N PHE A 360 -10.49 -17.28 -14.23
CA PHE A 360 -9.46 -16.42 -14.80
C PHE A 360 -10.05 -15.15 -15.43
N LYS A 361 -11.20 -15.27 -16.10
CA LYS A 361 -11.93 -14.14 -16.68
C LYS A 361 -12.23 -13.03 -15.66
N ASP A 362 -12.64 -13.40 -14.45
CA ASP A 362 -12.94 -12.44 -13.38
C ASP A 362 -11.68 -11.73 -12.88
N VAL A 363 -10.54 -12.44 -12.86
CA VAL A 363 -9.23 -11.87 -12.52
C VAL A 363 -8.82 -10.82 -13.54
N VAL A 364 -8.84 -11.15 -14.84
CA VAL A 364 -8.48 -10.21 -15.92
C VAL A 364 -9.41 -9.01 -15.93
N THR A 365 -10.72 -9.21 -15.70
CA THR A 365 -11.70 -8.12 -15.61
C THR A 365 -11.39 -7.15 -14.48
N ALA A 366 -11.01 -7.67 -13.30
CA ALA A 366 -10.61 -6.80 -12.19
C ALA A 366 -9.30 -6.07 -12.49
N ILE A 367 -8.33 -6.73 -13.12
CA ILE A 367 -7.08 -6.08 -13.51
C ILE A 367 -7.35 -4.93 -14.49
N ALA A 368 -8.16 -5.15 -15.53
CA ALA A 368 -8.54 -4.10 -16.50
C ALA A 368 -9.18 -2.86 -15.83
N GLN A 369 -9.97 -3.08 -14.78
CA GLN A 369 -10.66 -2.01 -14.06
C GLN A 369 -9.74 -1.25 -13.08
N TYR A 370 -8.79 -1.94 -12.45
CA TYR A 370 -8.03 -1.40 -11.31
C TYR A 370 -6.55 -1.14 -11.60
N ALA A 371 -6.00 -1.61 -12.74
CA ALA A 371 -4.58 -1.51 -13.07
C ALA A 371 -4.04 -0.08 -12.92
N PHE A 372 -4.79 0.91 -13.42
CA PHE A 372 -4.33 2.30 -13.50
C PHE A 372 -5.08 3.29 -12.59
N GLN A 373 -5.81 2.82 -11.56
CA GLN A 373 -6.54 3.73 -10.67
C GLN A 373 -5.65 4.53 -9.72
N THR A 374 -4.50 3.98 -9.33
CA THR A 374 -3.58 4.57 -8.34
C THR A 374 -2.23 4.96 -8.93
N SER A 375 -1.92 4.46 -10.13
CA SER A 375 -0.67 4.74 -10.84
C SER A 375 -0.89 4.48 -12.32
N ASP A 376 -0.48 5.43 -13.16
CA ASP A 376 -0.57 5.31 -14.62
C ASP A 376 0.56 4.42 -15.19
N TYR A 377 1.56 4.07 -14.38
CA TYR A 377 2.72 3.30 -14.83
C TYR A 377 2.40 1.82 -15.07
N PRO A 378 3.18 1.15 -15.94
CA PRO A 378 2.85 -0.18 -16.45
C PRO A 378 2.59 -1.24 -15.38
N VAL A 379 1.75 -2.22 -15.72
CA VAL A 379 1.49 -3.40 -14.89
C VAL A 379 2.01 -4.65 -15.59
N ILE A 380 2.70 -5.52 -14.85
CA ILE A 380 3.21 -6.80 -15.31
C ILE A 380 2.31 -7.92 -14.81
N LEU A 381 1.83 -8.76 -15.73
CA LEU A 381 1.14 -10.01 -15.44
C LEU A 381 2.13 -11.16 -15.54
N SER A 382 2.56 -11.68 -14.39
CA SER A 382 3.39 -12.89 -14.30
C SER A 382 2.49 -14.11 -14.38
N LEU A 383 2.40 -14.73 -15.57
CA LEU A 383 1.57 -15.91 -15.79
C LEU A 383 2.34 -17.19 -15.45
N GLU A 384 1.78 -18.00 -14.57
CA GLU A 384 2.20 -19.38 -14.36
C GLU A 384 1.18 -20.32 -15.01
N ASN A 385 1.50 -20.76 -16.23
CA ASN A 385 0.56 -21.47 -17.09
C ASN A 385 0.69 -22.99 -16.96
N HIS A 386 -0.40 -23.65 -16.53
CA HIS A 386 -0.55 -25.10 -16.42
C HIS A 386 -1.70 -25.65 -17.28
N CYS A 387 -2.21 -24.86 -18.23
CA CYS A 387 -3.36 -25.21 -19.06
C CYS A 387 -3.01 -26.07 -20.27
N SER A 388 -4.00 -26.88 -20.67
CA SER A 388 -4.11 -27.50 -21.99
C SER A 388 -4.03 -26.48 -23.12
N TRP A 389 -3.66 -26.94 -24.32
CA TRP A 389 -3.56 -26.09 -25.50
C TRP A 389 -4.86 -25.33 -25.77
N GLU A 390 -6.00 -26.02 -25.68
CA GLU A 390 -7.32 -25.45 -25.91
C GLU A 390 -7.66 -24.33 -24.93
N GLN A 391 -7.32 -24.50 -23.65
CA GLN A 391 -7.55 -23.45 -22.66
C GLN A 391 -6.51 -22.33 -22.72
N GLN A 392 -5.31 -22.57 -23.25
CA GLN A 392 -4.37 -21.48 -23.53
C GLN A 392 -4.87 -20.51 -24.61
N GLU A 393 -5.60 -21.00 -25.63
CA GLU A 393 -6.31 -20.14 -26.58
C GLU A 393 -7.37 -19.28 -25.86
N VAL A 394 -8.10 -19.86 -24.90
CA VAL A 394 -9.08 -19.11 -24.09
C VAL A 394 -8.39 -18.06 -23.20
N ILE A 395 -7.21 -18.35 -22.64
CA ILE A 395 -6.39 -17.38 -21.90
C ILE A 395 -6.03 -16.20 -22.82
N ALA A 396 -5.47 -16.47 -24.00
CA ALA A 396 -5.08 -15.45 -24.94
C ALA A 396 -6.27 -14.59 -25.40
N HIS A 397 -7.42 -15.23 -25.64
CA HIS A 397 -8.68 -14.57 -25.98
C HIS A 397 -9.14 -13.63 -24.86
N HIS A 398 -9.24 -14.10 -23.61
CA HIS A 398 -9.67 -13.27 -22.48
C HIS A 398 -8.72 -12.11 -22.23
N LEU A 399 -7.40 -12.32 -22.33
CA LEU A 399 -6.42 -11.23 -22.20
C LEU A 399 -6.64 -10.17 -23.28
N THR A 400 -6.78 -10.59 -24.55
CA THR A 400 -6.92 -9.66 -25.67
C THR A 400 -8.25 -8.93 -25.65
N GLU A 401 -9.37 -9.63 -25.42
CA GLU A 401 -10.72 -9.05 -25.43
C GLU A 401 -10.93 -8.08 -24.26
N ILE A 402 -10.50 -8.47 -23.05
CA ILE A 402 -10.82 -7.73 -21.83
C ILE A 402 -9.85 -6.57 -21.59
N LEU A 403 -8.55 -6.76 -21.85
CA LEU A 403 -7.56 -5.70 -21.65
C LEU A 403 -7.50 -4.73 -22.83
N GLY A 404 -7.85 -5.18 -24.05
CA GLY A 404 -7.90 -4.34 -25.25
C GLY A 404 -6.62 -3.53 -25.44
N GLU A 405 -6.74 -2.21 -25.60
CA GLU A 405 -5.62 -1.29 -25.81
C GLU A 405 -4.65 -1.18 -24.63
N GLN A 406 -5.06 -1.61 -23.43
CA GLN A 406 -4.16 -1.68 -22.27
C GLN A 406 -3.13 -2.79 -22.45
N LEU A 407 -3.45 -3.89 -23.13
CA LEU A 407 -2.51 -4.98 -23.36
C LEU A 407 -1.45 -4.58 -24.39
N LEU A 408 -0.19 -4.78 -24.03
CA LEU A 408 0.93 -4.64 -24.96
C LEU A 408 1.19 -5.97 -25.67
N SER A 409 0.73 -6.07 -26.91
CA SER A 409 0.88 -7.27 -27.76
C SER A 409 1.98 -7.12 -28.83
N THR A 410 2.49 -5.92 -29.06
CA THR A 410 3.57 -5.64 -30.03
C THR A 410 4.57 -4.63 -29.45
N THR A 411 5.68 -4.41 -30.14
CA THR A 411 6.66 -3.36 -29.76
C THR A 411 6.05 -1.97 -29.93
N LEU A 412 6.54 -1.00 -29.14
CA LEU A 412 5.95 0.35 -29.09
C LEU A 412 5.96 1.09 -30.43
N ASP A 413 7.07 0.99 -31.17
CA ASP A 413 7.29 1.73 -32.43
C ASP A 413 7.27 0.83 -33.67
N GLY A 414 6.90 -0.46 -33.51
CA GLY A 414 7.01 -1.45 -34.59
C GLY A 414 8.46 -1.65 -35.06
N GLN A 415 9.42 -1.50 -34.15
CA GLN A 415 10.86 -1.64 -34.42
C GLN A 415 11.49 -2.58 -33.40
N LEU A 416 12.56 -3.26 -33.82
CA LEU A 416 13.33 -4.12 -32.93
C LEU A 416 14.00 -3.26 -31.83
N PRO A 417 13.65 -3.48 -30.55
CA PRO A 417 14.17 -2.66 -29.47
C PRO A 417 15.62 -3.03 -29.16
N THR A 418 16.43 -2.06 -28.71
CA THR A 418 17.82 -2.30 -28.25
C THR A 418 17.95 -2.34 -26.73
N GLN A 419 16.89 -1.94 -26.01
CA GLN A 419 16.79 -1.93 -24.56
C GLN A 419 15.33 -2.05 -24.12
N LEU A 420 15.08 -2.28 -22.83
CA LEU A 420 13.73 -2.23 -22.29
C LEU A 420 13.18 -0.79 -22.37
N PRO A 421 11.91 -0.59 -22.77
CA PRO A 421 11.27 0.70 -22.68
C PRO A 421 11.21 1.20 -21.23
N SER A 422 11.07 2.51 -21.06
CA SER A 422 10.90 3.14 -19.77
C SER A 422 9.49 3.00 -19.21
N PRO A 423 9.30 3.14 -17.88
CA PRO A 423 7.97 3.26 -17.30
C PRO A 423 7.12 4.36 -17.97
N GLU A 424 7.73 5.48 -18.34
CA GLU A 424 7.05 6.60 -18.99
C GLU A 424 6.52 6.23 -20.39
N GLU A 425 7.31 5.52 -21.20
CA GLU A 425 6.89 5.04 -22.53
C GLU A 425 5.80 3.96 -22.46
N LEU A 426 5.74 3.22 -21.36
CA LEU A 426 4.79 2.12 -21.13
C LEU A 426 3.57 2.54 -20.30
N ARG A 427 3.31 3.85 -20.17
CA ARG A 427 2.17 4.35 -19.39
C ARG A 427 0.85 3.78 -19.92
N GLY A 428 0.00 3.29 -19.01
CA GLY A 428 -1.28 2.67 -19.32
C GLY A 428 -1.18 1.29 -19.99
N LYS A 429 0.02 0.67 -20.01
CA LYS A 429 0.24 -0.65 -20.62
C LYS A 429 0.35 -1.78 -19.61
N ILE A 430 -0.19 -2.93 -20.00
CA ILE A 430 -0.13 -4.19 -19.29
C ILE A 430 0.74 -5.14 -20.10
N LEU A 431 1.84 -5.60 -19.49
CA LEU A 431 2.81 -6.49 -20.11
C LEU A 431 2.60 -7.91 -19.60
N VAL A 432 2.71 -8.90 -20.50
CA VAL A 432 2.65 -10.32 -20.13
C VAL A 432 4.07 -10.86 -19.97
N LYS A 433 4.35 -11.41 -18.79
CA LYS A 433 5.55 -12.21 -18.51
C LYS A 433 5.20 -13.68 -18.61
N GLY A 434 5.86 -14.39 -19.52
CA GLY A 434 5.57 -15.78 -19.83
C GLY A 434 6.61 -16.43 -20.74
N LYS A 435 6.36 -17.68 -21.13
CA LYS A 435 7.20 -18.37 -22.14
C LYS A 435 6.85 -17.85 -23.53
N LYS A 436 7.84 -17.86 -24.44
CA LYS A 436 7.69 -17.47 -25.85
C LYS A 436 8.36 -18.52 -26.75
N LEU A 437 7.73 -18.86 -27.86
CA LEU A 437 8.22 -19.84 -28.84
C LEU A 437 9.40 -19.32 -29.67
N LYS A 438 9.28 -18.10 -30.20
CA LYS A 438 10.27 -17.46 -31.09
C LYS A 438 11.01 -16.31 -30.41
N THR A 439 12.12 -15.88 -30.97
CA THR A 439 12.80 -14.63 -30.57
C THR A 439 12.03 -13.41 -31.09
N LEU A 440 12.32 -12.21 -30.57
CA LEU A 440 11.70 -11.00 -31.12
C LEU A 440 12.22 -10.75 -32.53
N GLU A 441 13.50 -11.02 -32.78
CA GLU A 441 14.12 -10.90 -34.10
C GLU A 441 13.41 -11.77 -35.14
N GLU A 442 13.13 -13.04 -34.82
CA GLU A 442 12.38 -13.96 -35.69
C GLU A 442 10.95 -13.47 -36.00
N ASP A 443 10.26 -12.89 -35.02
CA ASP A 443 8.91 -12.35 -35.24
C ASP A 443 8.94 -11.19 -36.28
N PHE A 444 10.00 -10.39 -36.30
CA PHE A 444 10.16 -9.28 -37.26
C PHE A 444 10.59 -9.75 -38.65
N GLU A 445 11.45 -10.77 -38.73
CA GLU A 445 11.87 -11.35 -40.01
C GLU A 445 10.67 -11.97 -40.76
N GLU A 446 9.73 -12.59 -40.04
CA GLU A 446 8.49 -13.14 -40.62
C GLU A 446 7.44 -12.09 -41.00
N GLU A 447 7.43 -10.91 -40.37
CA GLU A 447 6.55 -9.81 -40.77
C GLU A 447 7.02 -9.11 -42.06
N GLU A 448 8.32 -9.18 -42.38
CA GLU A 448 8.90 -8.63 -43.61
C GLU A 448 8.80 -9.56 -44.83
N GLU A 449 8.61 -10.87 -44.62
CA GLU A 449 8.41 -11.87 -45.68
C GLU A 449 6.91 -12.16 -45.90
N GLU A 450 6.37 -11.97 -47.12
CA GLU A 450 4.99 -12.43 -47.44
C GLU A 450 4.90 -13.95 -47.22
N PRO A 451 3.75 -14.50 -46.75
CA PRO A 451 3.69 -15.85 -46.23
C PRO A 451 3.81 -16.88 -47.36
N GLU A 452 5.00 -17.39 -47.62
CA GLU A 452 5.19 -18.66 -48.31
C GLU A 452 5.20 -19.80 -47.28
N SER A 453 4.22 -20.68 -47.43
CA SER A 453 4.03 -21.86 -46.62
C SER A 453 5.20 -22.83 -46.76
N GLU A 454 5.95 -23.09 -45.68
CA GLU A 454 6.67 -24.36 -45.51
C GLU A 454 6.93 -24.64 -44.03
N LEU A 455 6.08 -25.51 -43.45
CA LEU A 455 6.37 -26.26 -42.23
C LEU A 455 7.25 -27.45 -42.63
N GLU A 456 8.41 -27.63 -42.01
CA GLU A 456 8.80 -28.88 -41.35
C GLU A 456 10.25 -28.83 -40.82
N GLY A 457 10.37 -29.10 -39.51
CA GLY A 457 11.41 -29.96 -38.96
C GLY A 457 12.72 -29.31 -38.54
N GLU A 458 12.87 -29.05 -37.23
CA GLU A 458 14.14 -29.20 -36.49
C GLU A 458 13.87 -29.09 -34.96
N GLN A 459 13.39 -30.18 -34.36
CA GLN A 459 13.29 -30.32 -32.89
C GLN A 459 13.88 -31.67 -32.47
N GLU A 460 15.21 -31.77 -32.41
CA GLU A 460 15.83 -32.95 -31.77
C GLU A 460 17.17 -32.67 -31.05
N ALA A 461 17.71 -31.44 -31.07
CA ALA A 461 19.06 -31.19 -30.54
C ALA A 461 19.14 -30.61 -29.10
N GLU A 462 18.07 -30.01 -28.55
CA GLU A 462 18.16 -29.29 -27.26
C GLU A 462 17.68 -30.09 -26.02
N LEU A 463 17.11 -31.29 -26.20
CA LEU A 463 16.43 -32.03 -25.12
C LEU A 463 17.34 -32.93 -24.27
N GLU A 464 18.64 -33.05 -24.56
CA GLU A 464 19.54 -33.95 -23.81
C GLU A 464 20.33 -33.28 -22.67
N LEU A 465 20.32 -31.95 -22.54
CA LEU A 465 21.07 -31.24 -21.47
C LEU A 465 20.21 -30.78 -20.28
N GLU A 466 18.88 -30.87 -20.35
CA GLU A 466 17.96 -30.49 -19.26
C GLU A 466 17.89 -31.51 -18.11
N ALA A 467 18.48 -32.70 -18.25
CA ALA A 467 18.32 -33.81 -17.29
C ALA A 467 19.29 -33.78 -16.08
N GLN A 468 20.07 -32.72 -15.90
CA GLN A 468 21.01 -32.60 -14.78
C GLN A 468 20.84 -31.23 -14.11
N PHE A 469 20.40 -31.22 -12.85
CA PHE A 469 20.33 -30.09 -11.90
C PHE A 469 18.95 -29.54 -11.45
N GLU A 470 17.83 -30.17 -11.81
CA GLU A 470 16.61 -30.05 -10.98
C GLU A 470 16.61 -31.15 -9.90
N SER A 471 17.23 -30.86 -8.76
CA SER A 471 17.04 -31.66 -7.54
C SER A 471 15.99 -30.99 -6.66
N GLU A 472 14.73 -31.38 -6.82
CA GLU A 472 13.72 -31.21 -5.76
C GLU A 472 14.06 -32.13 -4.57
N PRO A 473 13.83 -31.70 -3.31
CA PRO A 473 13.92 -32.61 -2.18
C PRO A 473 12.71 -33.56 -2.16
N GLN A 474 12.96 -34.86 -2.37
CA GLN A 474 11.97 -35.91 -2.12
C GLN A 474 11.67 -36.04 -0.62
N GLU A 475 10.44 -35.73 -0.20
CA GLU A 475 9.92 -36.16 1.11
C GLU A 475 9.42 -37.61 1.06
N LEU A 476 9.59 -38.31 2.19
CA LEU A 476 9.37 -39.74 2.40
C LEU A 476 7.88 -40.13 2.48
N SER A 477 7.45 -41.13 1.69
CA SER A 477 6.47 -42.13 2.13
C SER A 477 6.56 -43.44 1.32
N PRO A 478 6.23 -44.61 1.90
CA PRO A 478 6.70 -45.90 1.42
C PRO A 478 5.81 -46.52 0.32
N ARG A 479 6.47 -46.92 -0.77
CA ARG A 479 6.13 -47.99 -1.74
C ARG A 479 4.64 -48.31 -1.94
N SER A 480 4.12 -47.87 -3.09
CA SER A 480 3.38 -48.76 -3.99
C SER A 480 3.89 -48.53 -5.42
N LYS A 481 4.33 -49.61 -6.08
CA LYS A 481 4.76 -49.61 -7.47
C LYS A 481 3.50 -49.59 -8.33
N ASP A 482 3.30 -48.59 -9.17
CA ASP A 482 2.83 -48.81 -10.54
C ASP A 482 2.95 -47.57 -11.43
N LYS A 483 3.48 -47.83 -12.64
CA LYS A 483 3.44 -47.09 -13.92
C LYS A 483 3.92 -45.62 -13.96
N ASN A 484 5.14 -45.49 -14.49
CA ASN A 484 5.75 -44.27 -15.01
C ASN A 484 5.00 -43.81 -16.29
N GLU A 485 4.02 -42.92 -16.16
CA GLU A 485 3.60 -42.05 -17.26
C GLU A 485 4.52 -40.82 -17.25
N LYS A 486 5.35 -40.67 -18.29
CA LYS A 486 6.05 -39.41 -18.56
C LYS A 486 4.98 -38.33 -18.76
N LYS A 487 4.81 -37.41 -17.81
CA LYS A 487 4.01 -36.19 -18.00
C LYS A 487 4.56 -35.46 -19.23
N SER A 488 3.76 -35.34 -20.29
CA SER A 488 4.09 -34.48 -21.43
C SER A 488 4.15 -33.04 -20.93
N LYS A 489 5.25 -32.32 -21.17
CA LYS A 489 5.30 -30.87 -20.92
C LYS A 489 4.16 -30.22 -21.72
N PRO A 490 3.33 -29.34 -21.12
CA PRO A 490 2.28 -28.66 -21.86
C PRO A 490 2.91 -27.83 -22.99
N ILE A 491 2.42 -28.06 -24.21
CA ILE A 491 2.86 -27.35 -25.42
C ILE A 491 2.30 -25.92 -25.33
N LEU A 492 3.15 -24.92 -25.52
CA LEU A 492 2.76 -23.50 -25.51
C LEU A 492 2.05 -23.14 -26.82
N CYS A 493 0.86 -22.53 -26.75
CA CYS A 493 0.14 -22.11 -27.96
C CYS A 493 0.70 -20.80 -28.54
N PRO A 494 0.72 -20.64 -29.89
CA PRO A 494 1.18 -19.43 -30.57
C PRO A 494 0.45 -18.17 -30.12
N SER A 495 -0.87 -18.21 -29.95
CA SER A 495 -1.67 -17.05 -29.54
C SER A 495 -1.23 -16.49 -28.18
N LEU A 496 -0.92 -17.36 -27.21
CA LEU A 496 -0.43 -16.94 -25.90
C LEU A 496 1.05 -16.49 -25.96
N SER A 497 1.86 -17.18 -26.77
CA SER A 497 3.26 -16.81 -27.03
C SER A 497 3.39 -15.41 -27.64
N ALA A 498 2.49 -15.03 -28.54
CA ALA A 498 2.49 -13.72 -29.21
C ALA A 498 2.29 -12.56 -28.23
N LEU A 499 1.60 -12.77 -27.11
CA LEU A 499 1.38 -11.74 -26.09
C LEU A 499 2.63 -11.43 -25.25
N VAL A 500 3.67 -12.26 -25.34
CA VAL A 500 4.94 -12.04 -24.63
C VAL A 500 5.89 -11.25 -25.54
N VAL A 501 6.10 -9.98 -25.20
CA VAL A 501 6.97 -9.05 -25.95
C VAL A 501 8.28 -8.83 -25.19
N TYR A 502 8.28 -7.98 -24.16
CA TYR A 502 9.49 -7.54 -23.46
C TYR A 502 9.91 -8.40 -22.27
N LEU A 503 9.11 -9.41 -21.89
CA LEU A 503 9.27 -10.15 -20.64
C LEU A 503 9.27 -11.67 -20.87
N LYS A 504 10.15 -12.14 -21.76
CA LYS A 504 10.32 -13.56 -22.07
C LYS A 504 10.99 -14.28 -20.89
N ALA A 505 10.28 -15.23 -20.29
CA ALA A 505 10.80 -16.02 -19.18
C ALA A 505 11.76 -17.10 -19.68
N VAL A 506 12.98 -17.13 -19.15
CA VAL A 506 14.02 -18.12 -19.46
C VAL A 506 14.62 -18.72 -18.19
N SER A 507 15.02 -20.00 -18.27
CA SER A 507 15.75 -20.69 -17.21
C SER A 507 17.10 -20.01 -16.96
N PHE A 508 17.55 -19.88 -15.72
CA PHE A 508 18.86 -19.29 -15.46
C PHE A 508 19.94 -20.38 -15.34
N TYR A 509 20.98 -20.30 -16.17
CA TYR A 509 22.15 -21.20 -16.09
C TYR A 509 23.30 -20.60 -15.29
N SER A 510 23.80 -19.43 -15.72
CA SER A 510 24.85 -18.67 -15.03
C SER A 510 24.89 -17.23 -15.55
N PHE A 511 25.53 -16.32 -14.82
CA PHE A 511 25.71 -14.94 -15.29
C PHE A 511 26.56 -14.85 -16.57
N ALA A 512 27.56 -15.73 -16.71
CA ALA A 512 28.37 -15.82 -17.93
C ALA A 512 27.52 -16.26 -19.13
N HIS A 513 26.72 -17.32 -18.96
CA HIS A 513 25.83 -17.79 -20.02
C HIS A 513 24.79 -16.73 -20.40
N SER A 514 24.15 -16.09 -19.42
CA SER A 514 23.20 -15.01 -19.69
C SER A 514 23.84 -13.89 -20.51
N ARG A 515 25.04 -13.43 -20.14
CA ARG A 515 25.75 -12.38 -20.90
C ARG A 515 26.10 -12.78 -22.34
N GLU A 516 26.39 -14.06 -22.58
CA GLU A 516 26.81 -14.54 -23.89
C GLU A 516 25.63 -14.91 -24.81
N HIS A 517 24.51 -15.34 -24.24
CA HIS A 517 23.42 -15.96 -25.00
C HIS A 517 22.07 -15.29 -24.86
N TYR A 518 21.82 -14.53 -23.79
CA TYR A 518 20.49 -13.94 -23.53
C TYR A 518 20.35 -12.52 -24.06
N ARG A 519 19.09 -12.11 -24.24
CA ARG A 519 18.71 -10.76 -24.66
C ARG A 519 18.13 -9.93 -23.51
N PHE A 520 18.14 -8.61 -23.64
CA PHE A 520 17.66 -7.69 -22.58
C PHE A 520 16.17 -7.89 -22.22
N TYR A 521 15.37 -8.40 -23.15
CA TYR A 521 13.94 -8.71 -22.95
C TYR A 521 13.70 -10.12 -22.38
N GLU A 522 14.77 -10.89 -22.18
CA GLU A 522 14.72 -12.16 -21.46
C GLU A 522 14.96 -11.93 -19.97
N MET A 523 14.29 -12.73 -19.14
CA MET A 523 14.27 -12.52 -17.71
C MET A 523 14.15 -13.84 -16.94
N SER A 524 14.73 -13.88 -15.73
CA SER A 524 14.77 -15.08 -14.90
C SER A 524 14.07 -14.86 -13.55
N SER A 525 13.42 -15.91 -13.07
CA SER A 525 12.78 -15.95 -11.75
C SER A 525 13.57 -16.87 -10.81
N PHE A 526 13.79 -16.43 -9.58
CA PHE A 526 14.61 -17.12 -8.58
C PHE A 526 13.83 -17.33 -7.29
N SER A 527 13.91 -18.52 -6.70
CA SER A 527 13.52 -18.69 -5.31
C SER A 527 14.43 -17.86 -4.39
N GLU A 528 13.91 -17.42 -3.25
CA GLU A 528 14.68 -16.65 -2.25
C GLU A 528 16.02 -17.33 -1.90
N ALA A 529 16.04 -18.68 -1.82
CA ALA A 529 17.21 -19.45 -1.46
C ALA A 529 18.27 -19.41 -2.57
N LYS A 530 17.84 -19.55 -3.83
CA LYS A 530 18.75 -19.48 -4.98
C LYS A 530 19.32 -18.07 -5.15
N ALA A 531 18.48 -17.05 -5.08
CA ALA A 531 18.92 -15.66 -5.17
C ALA A 531 19.91 -15.32 -4.04
N LYS A 532 19.65 -15.77 -2.81
CA LYS A 532 20.56 -15.56 -1.67
C LYS A 532 21.92 -16.26 -1.84
N SER A 533 21.95 -17.46 -2.43
CA SER A 533 23.20 -18.13 -2.80
C SER A 533 23.97 -17.34 -3.86
N LEU A 534 23.29 -16.87 -4.91
CA LEU A 534 23.91 -16.04 -5.96
C LEU A 534 24.51 -14.73 -5.41
N ILE A 535 23.83 -14.06 -4.46
CA ILE A 535 24.34 -12.84 -3.82
C ILE A 535 25.65 -13.10 -3.07
N LYS A 536 25.74 -14.25 -2.37
CA LYS A 536 26.93 -14.62 -1.60
C LYS A 536 28.10 -15.03 -2.47
N GLU A 537 27.82 -15.77 -3.54
CA GLU A 537 28.85 -16.35 -4.41
C GLU A 537 29.34 -15.36 -5.47
N ALA A 538 28.42 -14.55 -6.00
CA ALA A 538 28.59 -13.76 -7.22
C ALA A 538 27.84 -12.42 -7.15
N GLY A 539 27.83 -11.77 -5.98
CA GLY A 539 27.00 -10.58 -5.73
C GLY A 539 27.24 -9.40 -6.69
N ASN A 540 28.50 -9.17 -7.10
CA ASN A 540 28.81 -8.12 -8.07
C ASN A 540 28.31 -8.47 -9.49
N GLU A 541 28.45 -9.72 -9.92
CA GLU A 541 27.94 -10.17 -11.21
C GLU A 541 26.41 -10.10 -11.25
N PHE A 542 25.74 -10.39 -10.13
CA PHE A 542 24.29 -10.25 -10.03
C PHE A 542 23.84 -8.79 -10.14
N VAL A 543 24.56 -7.86 -9.50
CA VAL A 543 24.32 -6.41 -9.67
C VAL A 543 24.46 -6.01 -11.13
N GLN A 544 25.54 -6.43 -11.80
CA GLN A 544 25.77 -6.14 -13.22
C GLN A 544 24.70 -6.75 -14.12
N HIS A 545 24.28 -8.00 -13.86
CA HIS A 545 23.19 -8.64 -14.59
C HIS A 545 21.89 -7.82 -14.53
N ASN A 546 21.55 -7.28 -13.36
CA ASN A 546 20.37 -6.44 -13.16
C ASN A 546 20.47 -5.02 -13.77
N THR A 547 21.59 -4.66 -14.42
CA THR A 547 21.71 -3.39 -15.17
C THR A 547 21.19 -3.49 -16.61
N TRP A 548 21.00 -4.72 -17.13
CA TRP A 548 20.55 -4.96 -18.50
C TRP A 548 19.43 -6.01 -18.65
N GLN A 549 19.18 -6.86 -17.64
CA GLN A 549 18.01 -7.76 -17.57
C GLN A 549 17.16 -7.52 -16.30
N LEU A 550 15.94 -8.05 -16.32
CA LEU A 550 15.05 -8.11 -15.16
C LEU A 550 15.23 -9.43 -14.39
N SER A 551 15.19 -9.34 -13.06
CA SER A 551 15.16 -10.49 -12.16
C SER A 551 13.92 -10.44 -11.26
N ARG A 552 13.22 -11.57 -11.16
CA ARG A 552 12.14 -11.77 -10.18
C ARG A 552 12.63 -12.68 -9.05
N VAL A 553 12.37 -12.29 -7.81
CA VAL A 553 12.60 -13.13 -6.62
C VAL A 553 11.27 -13.45 -5.97
N TYR A 554 11.05 -14.70 -5.56
CA TYR A 554 9.81 -15.13 -4.93
C TYR A 554 10.05 -16.00 -3.67
N PRO A 555 9.08 -16.03 -2.73
CA PRO A 555 9.20 -16.78 -1.48
C PRO A 555 9.35 -18.29 -1.72
N SER A 556 10.07 -18.99 -0.85
CA SER A 556 10.16 -20.45 -0.89
C SER A 556 8.80 -21.10 -0.59
N GLY A 557 8.51 -22.23 -1.25
CA GLY A 557 7.35 -23.07 -0.94
C GLY A 557 7.34 -23.62 0.50
N LEU A 558 8.46 -23.55 1.22
CA LEU A 558 8.52 -23.86 2.65
C LEU A 558 7.75 -22.84 3.54
N ARG A 559 7.45 -21.65 3.01
CA ARG A 559 6.71 -20.58 3.70
C ARG A 559 5.20 -20.78 3.56
N THR A 560 4.74 -21.89 4.10
CA THR A 560 3.36 -22.37 3.95
C THR A 560 2.34 -21.45 4.65
N ASP A 561 2.79 -20.70 5.65
CA ASP A 561 2.05 -19.65 6.35
C ASP A 561 1.98 -18.32 5.58
N SER A 562 2.52 -18.26 4.36
CA SER A 562 2.67 -17.04 3.57
C SER A 562 3.57 -15.97 4.22
N SER A 563 4.48 -16.36 5.11
CA SER A 563 5.52 -15.44 5.62
C SER A 563 6.36 -14.85 4.48
N ASN A 564 6.98 -13.69 4.74
CA ASN A 564 7.83 -13.01 3.78
C ASN A 564 9.31 -13.10 4.19
N TYR A 565 10.18 -12.97 3.21
CA TYR A 565 11.62 -12.81 3.40
C TYR A 565 11.99 -11.34 3.46
N ASN A 566 13.18 -11.00 3.97
CA ASN A 566 13.63 -9.61 3.98
C ASN A 566 13.93 -9.14 2.55
N PRO A 567 13.16 -8.18 1.98
CA PRO A 567 13.33 -7.77 0.58
C PRO A 567 14.61 -6.98 0.33
N GLN A 568 15.17 -6.34 1.37
CA GLN A 568 16.35 -5.48 1.26
C GLN A 568 17.58 -6.23 0.72
N GLU A 569 17.75 -7.50 1.07
CA GLU A 569 18.86 -8.33 0.60
C GLU A 569 18.89 -8.38 -0.94
N PHE A 570 17.71 -8.49 -1.57
CA PHE A 570 17.57 -8.63 -3.01
C PHE A 570 17.57 -7.28 -3.73
N TRP A 571 17.00 -6.23 -3.13
CA TRP A 571 17.13 -4.87 -3.65
C TRP A 571 18.59 -4.40 -3.67
N ASN A 572 19.39 -4.78 -2.67
CA ASN A 572 20.83 -4.49 -2.66
C ASN A 572 21.56 -5.11 -3.86
N ALA A 573 21.10 -6.25 -4.36
CA ALA A 573 21.63 -6.89 -5.57
C ALA A 573 21.05 -6.30 -6.88
N GLY A 574 20.17 -5.29 -6.79
CA GLY A 574 19.54 -4.64 -7.92
C GLY A 574 18.33 -5.38 -8.51
N CYS A 575 17.85 -6.45 -7.86
CA CYS A 575 16.67 -7.20 -8.31
C CYS A 575 15.43 -6.30 -8.33
N GLN A 576 14.70 -6.29 -9.44
CA GLN A 576 13.62 -5.35 -9.69
C GLN A 576 12.28 -5.84 -9.15
N MET A 577 11.96 -7.12 -9.38
CA MET A 577 10.68 -7.72 -8.99
C MET A 577 10.84 -8.63 -7.77
N VAL A 578 10.99 -8.01 -6.60
CA VAL A 578 11.08 -8.73 -5.32
C VAL A 578 9.66 -9.00 -4.81
N ALA A 579 9.10 -10.15 -5.18
CA ALA A 579 7.69 -10.47 -5.01
C ALA A 579 7.37 -10.90 -3.57
N MET A 580 6.33 -10.28 -3.00
CA MET A 580 5.93 -10.45 -1.60
C MET A 580 4.51 -11.01 -1.47
N ASN A 581 4.25 -11.82 -0.44
CA ASN A 581 2.91 -12.25 -0.04
C ASN A 581 2.17 -11.06 0.59
N MET A 582 1.46 -10.28 -0.21
CA MET A 582 0.80 -9.01 0.14
C MET A 582 -0.24 -9.13 1.25
N GLN A 583 -0.83 -10.32 1.43
CA GLN A 583 -1.81 -10.63 2.47
C GLN A 583 -1.18 -10.74 3.87
N THR A 584 0.14 -10.94 3.96
CA THR A 584 0.84 -11.18 5.23
C THR A 584 1.46 -9.90 5.74
N ALA A 585 0.93 -9.42 6.88
CA ALA A 585 1.51 -8.35 7.67
C ALA A 585 2.84 -8.79 8.32
N GLY A 586 3.77 -7.85 8.49
CA GLY A 586 5.05 -8.11 9.16
C GLY A 586 6.09 -7.08 8.77
N LEU A 587 7.25 -7.13 9.43
CA LEU A 587 8.36 -6.21 9.20
C LEU A 587 8.75 -6.14 7.72
N GLU A 588 8.77 -7.28 7.04
CA GLU A 588 9.16 -7.40 5.64
C GLU A 588 8.18 -6.68 4.71
N MET A 589 6.88 -6.76 5.01
CA MET A 589 5.85 -6.05 4.26
C MET A 589 5.85 -4.56 4.59
N ASP A 590 6.14 -4.18 5.84
CA ASP A 590 6.23 -2.78 6.25
C ASP A 590 7.44 -2.10 5.59
N LEU A 591 8.55 -2.81 5.36
CA LEU A 591 9.68 -2.35 4.53
C LEU A 591 9.27 -2.15 3.06
N CYS A 592 8.50 -3.07 2.51
CA CYS A 592 7.96 -2.96 1.14
C CYS A 592 7.02 -1.75 1.00
N ASP A 593 6.06 -1.61 1.91
CA ASP A 593 5.14 -0.47 1.97
C ASP A 593 5.92 0.85 2.13
N GLY A 594 6.99 0.85 2.95
CA GLY A 594 7.85 2.01 3.16
C GLY A 594 8.62 2.42 1.90
N LEU A 595 9.28 1.48 1.21
CA LEU A 595 10.05 1.76 0.00
C LEU A 595 9.14 2.32 -1.11
N PHE A 596 8.00 1.65 -1.36
CA PHE A 596 7.11 1.99 -2.47
C PHE A 596 6.12 3.11 -2.17
N ARG A 597 6.11 3.68 -0.96
CA ARG A 597 5.41 4.94 -0.66
C ARG A 597 6.09 6.15 -1.29
N GLN A 598 7.37 6.04 -1.64
CA GLN A 598 8.11 7.07 -2.35
C GLN A 598 7.54 7.31 -3.76
N ASN A 599 7.93 8.43 -4.37
CA ASN A 599 7.63 8.73 -5.77
C ASN A 599 6.12 8.66 -6.07
N ALA A 600 5.33 9.37 -5.25
CA ALA A 600 3.87 9.37 -5.24
C ALA A 600 3.18 8.00 -5.04
N GLY A 601 3.87 6.99 -4.51
CA GLY A 601 3.27 5.67 -4.35
C GLY A 601 3.07 4.92 -5.67
N CYS A 602 3.75 5.35 -6.74
CA CYS A 602 3.44 4.92 -8.10
C CYS A 602 3.87 3.47 -8.42
N GLY A 603 4.57 2.81 -7.50
CA GLY A 603 5.01 1.42 -7.61
C GLY A 603 6.36 1.21 -8.31
N TYR A 604 6.99 2.31 -8.75
CA TYR A 604 8.32 2.32 -9.35
C TYR A 604 9.26 3.25 -8.57
N VAL A 605 10.42 2.74 -8.20
CA VAL A 605 11.48 3.49 -7.52
C VAL A 605 12.79 3.30 -8.27
N LEU A 606 13.36 4.38 -8.79
CA LEU A 606 14.61 4.38 -9.55
C LEU A 606 15.76 3.87 -8.67
N LYS A 607 16.52 2.90 -9.18
CA LYS A 607 17.72 2.40 -8.50
C LYS A 607 18.81 3.48 -8.47
N PRO A 608 19.69 3.48 -7.44
CA PRO A 608 20.85 4.35 -7.45
C PRO A 608 21.75 4.10 -8.66
N ASP A 609 22.50 5.12 -9.04
CA ASP A 609 23.41 5.11 -10.19
C ASP A 609 24.34 3.90 -10.19
N PHE A 610 24.89 3.51 -9.04
CA PHE A 610 25.81 2.37 -8.93
C PHE A 610 25.14 0.99 -9.10
N LEU A 611 23.81 0.89 -9.06
CA LEU A 611 23.04 -0.31 -9.41
C LEU A 611 22.44 -0.24 -10.83
N ARG A 612 22.75 0.83 -11.57
CA ARG A 612 22.39 1.04 -12.97
C ARG A 612 23.61 1.04 -13.89
N ASP A 613 24.80 1.31 -13.34
CA ASP A 613 26.07 1.26 -14.06
C ASP A 613 26.56 -0.19 -14.26
N ALA A 614 26.63 -0.62 -15.52
CA ALA A 614 27.15 -1.93 -15.92
C ALA A 614 28.63 -2.16 -15.54
N GLN A 615 29.39 -1.08 -15.29
CA GLN A 615 30.79 -1.14 -14.83
C GLN A 615 30.92 -1.09 -13.31
N SER A 616 29.81 -1.11 -12.57
CA SER A 616 29.82 -1.08 -11.12
C SER A 616 30.61 -2.26 -10.54
N SER A 617 31.51 -1.95 -9.60
CA SER A 617 32.23 -2.93 -8.78
C SER A 617 31.52 -3.17 -7.43
N PHE A 618 30.29 -2.69 -7.26
CA PHE A 618 29.55 -2.83 -6.02
C PHE A 618 29.25 -4.32 -5.72
N HIS A 619 29.47 -4.71 -4.48
CA HIS A 619 29.15 -6.05 -3.99
C HIS A 619 28.31 -5.93 -2.72
N PRO A 620 27.07 -6.47 -2.69
CA PRO A 620 26.14 -6.30 -1.55
C PRO A 620 26.72 -6.77 -0.20
N GLU A 621 27.42 -7.91 -0.18
CA GLU A 621 28.08 -8.46 1.03
C GLU A 621 29.40 -7.77 1.41
N LYS A 622 29.95 -6.96 0.51
CA LYS A 622 31.22 -6.25 0.70
C LYS A 622 31.03 -4.82 0.18
N PRO A 623 30.20 -4.00 0.85
CA PRO A 623 30.03 -2.62 0.45
C PRO A 623 31.38 -1.92 0.62
N ILE A 624 32.14 -1.82 -0.47
CA ILE A 624 33.30 -0.94 -0.54
C ILE A 624 32.73 0.46 -0.34
N SER A 625 33.49 1.32 0.35
CA SER A 625 33.06 2.65 0.79
C SER A 625 33.47 3.78 -0.18
N PRO A 626 33.15 3.80 -1.49
CA PRO A 626 33.31 5.02 -2.28
C PRO A 626 32.16 6.01 -2.06
N PHE A 627 31.06 5.60 -1.40
CA PHE A 627 29.92 6.46 -1.12
C PHE A 627 30.09 7.15 0.24
N LYS A 628 29.81 8.45 0.30
CA LYS A 628 29.87 9.27 1.52
C LYS A 628 28.85 8.73 2.53
N ALA A 629 29.29 7.84 3.42
CA ALA A 629 28.45 7.38 4.52
C ALA A 629 27.94 8.61 5.30
N GLN A 630 26.61 8.72 5.42
CA GLN A 630 25.98 9.75 6.22
C GLN A 630 25.60 9.17 7.58
N VAL A 631 25.69 9.99 8.62
CA VAL A 631 25.29 9.59 9.97
C VAL A 631 23.87 10.11 10.21
N LEU A 632 22.93 9.18 10.39
CA LEU A 632 21.57 9.51 10.80
C LEU A 632 21.46 9.40 12.32
N LEU A 633 21.13 10.52 12.97
CA LEU A 633 20.88 10.57 14.41
C LEU A 633 19.37 10.69 14.66
N ILE A 634 18.76 9.66 15.24
CA ILE A 634 17.35 9.68 15.64
C ILE A 634 17.28 9.77 17.16
N LYS A 635 16.72 10.86 17.68
CA LYS A 635 16.42 11.04 19.11
C LYS A 635 14.91 10.94 19.31
N VAL A 636 14.45 9.88 19.95
CA VAL A 636 13.04 9.72 20.31
C VAL A 636 12.78 10.51 21.60
N LEU A 637 11.96 11.55 21.51
CA LEU A 637 11.51 12.34 22.66
C LEU A 637 10.15 11.77 23.12
N ILE A 638 10.07 11.26 24.35
CA ILE A 638 8.83 10.73 24.93
C ILE A 638 8.47 11.57 26.16
N HIS A 639 7.28 12.16 26.13
CA HIS A 639 6.70 12.85 27.27
C HIS A 639 5.99 11.84 28.19
N THR A 640 6.59 11.49 29.32
CA THR A 640 5.91 10.78 30.41
C THR A 640 5.48 11.81 31.44
N GLY A 641 4.20 12.17 31.44
CA GLY A 641 3.62 13.18 32.35
C GLY A 641 4.02 12.94 33.81
N GLY A 642 5.06 13.65 34.26
CA GLY A 642 5.53 13.65 35.65
C GLY A 642 6.77 12.80 35.99
N ARG A 643 7.51 12.21 35.04
CA ARG A 643 8.83 11.60 35.36
C ARG A 643 9.99 12.24 34.59
N PRO A 644 11.15 12.50 35.24
CA PRO A 644 12.31 13.05 34.56
C PRO A 644 12.79 12.10 33.46
N TYR A 645 13.17 12.70 32.33
CA TYR A 645 13.69 12.09 31.10
C TYR A 645 14.41 10.75 31.32
N ALA A 646 13.83 9.67 30.81
CA ALA A 646 14.61 8.49 30.45
C ALA A 646 15.21 8.74 29.06
N SER A 647 16.34 9.45 29.00
CA SER A 647 17.10 9.61 27.76
C SER A 647 17.75 8.27 27.39
N GLY A 648 17.14 7.52 26.49
CA GLY A 648 17.78 6.39 25.83
C GLY A 648 18.43 6.86 24.53
N SER A 649 19.75 7.00 24.50
CA SER A 649 20.50 7.12 23.24
C SER A 649 20.61 5.73 22.63
N TRP A 650 19.77 5.44 21.64
CA TRP A 650 19.92 4.23 20.83
C TRP A 650 20.88 4.53 19.68
N TYR A 651 22.10 4.03 19.80
CA TYR A 651 23.01 3.99 18.65
C TYR A 651 22.52 2.86 17.74
N LEU A 652 21.71 3.20 16.74
CA LEU A 652 21.43 2.29 15.64
C LEU A 652 22.67 2.27 14.76
N ASN A 653 23.60 1.37 15.08
CA ASN A 653 24.64 0.96 14.15
C ASN A 653 23.93 0.09 13.10
N TRP A 654 23.49 0.70 12.00
CA TRP A 654 22.96 -0.01 10.83
C TRP A 654 24.12 -0.25 9.87
N PRO A 655 24.79 -1.42 9.92
CA PRO A 655 25.63 -1.82 8.81
C PRO A 655 24.71 -2.12 7.63
N CYS A 656 24.86 -1.37 6.55
CA CYS A 656 24.13 -1.52 5.28
C CYS A 656 22.71 -0.91 5.21
N CYS A 657 22.63 0.41 5.26
CA CYS A 657 21.68 1.15 4.44
C CYS A 657 22.46 1.90 3.37
N VAL A 658 22.52 1.33 2.17
CA VAL A 658 23.11 2.00 0.98
C VAL A 658 22.00 2.67 0.14
N LEU A 659 20.77 2.76 0.66
CA LEU A 659 19.57 3.08 -0.09
C LEU A 659 18.59 3.91 0.76
N TRP A 660 18.96 5.14 1.13
CA TRP A 660 18.03 6.21 1.54
C TRP A 660 18.57 7.55 1.05
#